data_AF-A0A1E7YM17-F1
#
_entry.id   AF-A0A1E7YM17-F1
#
_cell.length_a   1.000
_cell.length_b   1.000
_cell.length_c   1.000
_cell.angle_alpha   90.00
_cell.angle_beta   90.00
_cell.angle_gamma   90.00
#
_symmetry.space_group_name_H-M   'P 1'
#
loop_
_entity.id
_entity.type
_entity.pdbx_description
1 polymer ?
#
loop_
_entity_poly.entity_id
_entity_poly.type
_entity_poly.pdbx_seq_one_letter_code
_entity_poly.pdbx_strand_id
1 'polypeptide(L)'
;MRFVPSYARPLLRSAAVFACLAATPIFARESATAPASSATLISSGQRLMPLATPGSAFWRLPADGTHPDLALHGATRILLAASGNEALVLGSGYKNVDEAPGKTDQKLSNQHLLRLQLSSQVPALAQSLPLFDSFEGMALSADERTLYLSTGVKDGVLVLQRTDARAPWRIAGPSIALGHQGKGLGIGVKPLAAGLALDPSGHYLLVCNTFDDSVSLIDTYSRRVLWEQDLRPGPSQGQSGVAGGEYPLTLVWTDAAHAIVSSLRDRELILLKVAPDGAQVLRRLAVPGNPGRLLVDEARKRLYVAQDNRDSIAVIDLADFQMLGEAPLLPAKLAPELQAAGFVGAKNLGWSANSLAMSRDGKRLYASIGRMNAVALLDLSRDRPESLALLPTAWSPQDLAVSADAQTLWVVNNKTMPGPNTGLCYGRFRGCLDTSPVQARANQYILQKVDSGLQKIPLPQDPKILDRLTRETWQNNHPAIPLTPQEQATLAFLRQHVHHVIYVIKENRSYDQIFGDLPRGNGDPKLAEFPRRTTPNQHRAAEQYVLLDNFLVTGEVSGNGWAWSTAGRESYLSVKTLPLSYSNGGGAYDWEGSNRGINVALTGAARRAADPRLPEDPDLLPGTADAAAPDAMDGARQKGYLWSAALRQGVTVRNYGFFLSLYHRAEDTTYKASRHAFAEQKPQGVSANPELAPLTDVYYRGFDSAYPDFWRFKEWEREFSAYEKQGQLPQLSLVRLPGDHTGSFKEAMDGIDTPERQVADNDYALGLLLERVAHSRFAKDTLIFVLEDDAQDGPDHVDAHRSIALVVGPYVARGRVVSAPYNTLSMLRTMTEILGISPMNGLVAAARPMVEVFDTQQTQWNFDACPSPYILGTALAEHFPASAKTCATQTAQAPRHDRLYWAKATAGMDFRTEDRLDTTRYNRILWSGLMDGPYPSAQVATASMRED
;
A
#
# COMPACT_ATOMS: atom_id res chain seq x y z
N MET A 1 16.12 76.90 36.95
CA MET A 1 15.02 76.55 37.88
C MET A 1 14.87 75.03 37.86
N ARG A 2 15.32 74.31 38.91
CA ARG A 2 15.32 72.81 39.05
C ARG A 2 16.23 72.06 38.02
N PHE A 3 16.91 70.95 38.32
CA PHE A 3 17.36 70.37 39.61
C PHE A 3 18.59 69.44 39.37
N VAL A 4 19.53 69.37 40.33
CA VAL A 4 20.75 68.52 40.43
C VAL A 4 21.04 68.38 41.96
N PRO A 5 21.64 67.31 42.57
CA PRO A 5 22.44 66.16 42.10
C PRO A 5 21.70 64.79 42.31
N SER A 6 22.22 63.59 42.70
CA SER A 6 23.52 63.15 43.26
C SER A 6 23.84 61.63 43.19
N TYR A 7 24.98 61.26 43.80
CA TYR A 7 25.63 59.97 44.11
C TYR A 7 24.78 58.77 44.62
N ALA A 8 25.30 57.54 44.84
CA ALA A 8 26.32 56.71 44.15
C ALA A 8 26.55 55.34 44.87
N ARG A 9 26.68 54.22 44.10
CA ARG A 9 27.29 52.89 44.47
C ARG A 9 26.62 52.09 45.63
N PRO A 10 26.99 50.80 45.85
CA PRO A 10 27.20 49.70 44.88
C PRO A 10 26.41 48.41 45.26
N LEU A 11 26.32 47.43 44.35
CA LEU A 11 25.94 46.04 44.69
C LEU A 11 26.84 45.02 44.01
N LEU A 12 26.93 43.82 44.59
CA LEU A 12 27.97 42.83 44.30
C LEU A 12 27.69 41.99 43.05
N ARG A 13 28.77 41.47 42.46
CA ARG A 13 28.71 40.35 41.50
C ARG A 13 28.46 39.03 42.24
N SER A 14 27.40 38.33 41.88
CA SER A 14 27.25 36.89 42.13
C SER A 14 27.10 36.19 40.78
N ALA A 15 28.04 35.31 40.44
CA ALA A 15 28.01 34.56 39.19
C ALA A 15 27.14 33.29 39.35
N ALA A 16 25.96 33.28 38.76
CA ALA A 16 25.14 32.08 38.63
C ALA A 16 25.50 31.36 37.33
N VAL A 17 26.02 30.13 37.44
CA VAL A 17 26.26 29.26 36.28
C VAL A 17 24.93 28.68 35.84
N PHE A 18 24.40 29.15 34.71
CA PHE A 18 23.29 28.47 34.04
C PHE A 18 23.79 27.18 33.37
N ALA A 19 23.58 26.06 34.04
CA ALA A 19 23.78 24.75 33.43
C ALA A 19 22.73 24.53 32.34
N CYS A 20 23.18 24.40 31.09
CA CYS A 20 22.30 23.98 29.99
C CYS A 20 21.95 22.51 30.18
N LEU A 21 20.78 22.24 30.77
CA LEU A 21 20.15 20.93 30.69
C LEU A 21 19.79 20.65 29.23
N ALA A 22 20.60 19.85 28.55
CA ALA A 22 20.26 19.32 27.25
C ALA A 22 19.02 18.42 27.41
N ALA A 23 17.90 18.81 26.81
CA ALA A 23 16.71 17.99 26.77
C ALA A 23 17.02 16.72 25.96
N THR A 24 17.05 15.56 26.62
CA THR A 24 17.06 14.28 25.92
C THR A 24 15.74 14.10 25.18
N PRO A 25 15.72 13.75 23.88
CA PRO A 25 14.48 13.49 23.16
C PRO A 25 13.72 12.34 23.84
N ILE A 26 12.48 12.64 24.23
CA ILE A 26 11.64 11.72 25.01
C ILE A 26 10.88 10.83 24.02
N PHE A 27 11.13 9.53 24.06
CA PHE A 27 10.24 8.57 23.42
C PHE A 27 8.84 8.69 24.03
N ALA A 28 7.86 9.03 23.19
CA ALA A 28 6.44 8.91 23.53
C ALA A 28 6.10 7.43 23.75
N ARG A 29 6.31 6.96 24.98
CA ARG A 29 5.80 5.67 25.46
C ARG A 29 4.29 5.82 25.59
N GLU A 30 3.53 5.10 24.78
CA GLU A 30 2.10 4.92 25.02
C GLU A 30 1.95 4.30 26.42
N SER A 31 1.31 5.07 27.32
CA SER A 31 1.38 4.80 28.76
C SER A 31 0.57 3.57 29.12
N ALA A 32 1.06 2.81 30.12
CA ALA A 32 0.39 1.65 30.70
C ALA A 32 -0.84 2.04 31.57
N THR A 33 -1.56 3.07 31.13
CA THR A 33 -2.83 3.59 31.63
C THR A 33 -3.98 3.25 30.69
N ALA A 34 -3.70 2.99 29.41
CA ALA A 34 -4.56 2.16 28.59
C ALA A 34 -4.53 0.74 29.19
N PRO A 35 -5.69 0.12 29.52
CA PRO A 35 -5.71 -1.23 30.03
C PRO A 35 -5.21 -2.20 28.94
N ALA A 36 -4.60 -3.32 29.34
CA ALA A 36 -4.07 -4.33 28.40
C ALA A 36 -5.14 -5.00 27.49
N SER A 37 -6.40 -4.60 27.61
CA SER A 37 -7.57 -5.03 26.83
C SER A 37 -7.99 -4.07 25.71
N SER A 38 -7.53 -2.80 25.69
CA SER A 38 -7.98 -1.82 24.68
C SER A 38 -7.22 -1.97 23.36
N ALA A 39 -7.60 -2.98 22.57
CA ALA A 39 -6.99 -3.27 21.28
C ALA A 39 -7.40 -2.23 20.21
N THR A 40 -6.42 -1.68 19.49
CA THR A 40 -6.66 -0.70 18.40
C THR A 40 -7.21 -1.40 17.16
N LEU A 41 -8.36 -0.96 16.63
CA LEU A 41 -8.86 -1.39 15.34
C LEU A 41 -8.12 -0.64 14.22
N ILE A 42 -7.75 -1.33 13.13
CA ILE A 42 -7.14 -0.72 11.94
C ILE A 42 -8.05 -0.76 10.72
N SER A 43 -7.68 -0.11 9.61
CA SER A 43 -8.48 -0.01 8.37
C SER A 43 -8.83 -1.36 7.73
N SER A 44 -8.10 -2.45 8.03
CA SER A 44 -8.44 -3.83 7.64
C SER A 44 -9.42 -4.54 8.59
N GLY A 45 -9.84 -3.91 9.69
CA GLY A 45 -10.72 -4.51 10.71
C GLY A 45 -10.01 -5.48 11.66
N GLN A 46 -8.69 -5.66 11.49
CA GLN A 46 -7.85 -6.40 12.44
C GLN A 46 -7.62 -5.56 13.72
N ARG A 47 -7.21 -6.23 14.81
CA ARG A 47 -6.95 -5.63 16.11
C ARG A 47 -5.46 -5.70 16.46
N LEU A 48 -4.88 -4.59 16.90
CA LEU A 48 -3.50 -4.52 17.37
C LEU A 48 -3.44 -4.65 18.89
N MET A 49 -2.55 -5.51 19.39
CA MET A 49 -2.28 -5.66 20.82
C MET A 49 -0.77 -5.80 21.12
N PRO A 50 0.07 -4.79 20.78
CA PRO A 50 1.52 -4.85 21.01
C PRO A 50 1.92 -5.03 22.49
N LEU A 51 1.00 -4.78 23.43
CA LEU A 51 1.22 -4.87 24.87
C LEU A 51 0.67 -6.17 25.51
N ALA A 52 0.07 -7.09 24.74
CA ALA A 52 -0.54 -8.31 25.29
C ALA A 52 0.47 -9.33 25.85
N THR A 53 1.74 -9.27 25.42
CA THR A 53 2.80 -10.12 25.99
C THR A 53 3.25 -9.54 27.34
N PRO A 54 3.28 -10.32 28.45
CA PRO A 54 3.64 -9.79 29.76
C PRO A 54 5.02 -9.09 29.76
N GLY A 55 5.06 -7.84 30.22
CA GLY A 55 6.28 -7.03 30.26
C GLY A 55 6.72 -6.44 28.91
N SER A 56 5.93 -6.59 27.84
CA SER A 56 6.17 -5.92 26.56
C SER A 56 5.95 -4.41 26.64
N ALA A 57 6.54 -3.70 25.68
CA ALA A 57 6.43 -2.26 25.54
C ALA A 57 6.54 -1.84 24.08
N PHE A 58 5.94 -0.71 23.74
CA PHE A 58 5.95 -0.13 22.41
C PHE A 58 6.25 1.37 22.50
N TRP A 59 6.97 1.88 21.50
CA TRP A 59 7.30 3.30 21.37
C TRP A 59 7.23 3.68 19.89
N ARG A 60 6.63 4.84 19.58
CA ARG A 60 6.83 5.48 18.27
C ARG A 60 8.29 5.89 18.13
N LEU A 61 8.86 5.72 16.95
CA LEU A 61 10.24 6.09 16.66
C LEU A 61 10.29 7.55 16.20
N PRO A 62 10.99 8.46 16.89
CA PRO A 62 11.22 9.80 16.39
C PRO A 62 12.26 9.77 15.25
N ALA A 63 12.08 10.60 14.23
CA ALA A 63 13.06 10.77 13.15
C ALA A 63 14.29 11.53 13.64
N ASP A 64 14.11 12.62 14.39
CA ASP A 64 15.21 13.41 14.95
C ASP A 64 15.11 13.61 16.48
N GLY A 65 16.09 14.30 17.06
CA GLY A 65 16.17 14.56 18.50
C GLY A 65 15.80 15.99 18.92
N THR A 66 15.18 16.76 18.04
CA THR A 66 15.07 18.24 18.10
C THR A 66 13.68 18.79 17.77
N HIS A 67 12.93 18.11 16.90
CA HIS A 67 11.55 18.39 16.55
C HIS A 67 10.72 17.18 17.00
N PRO A 68 10.08 17.21 18.19
CA PRO A 68 9.43 16.03 18.78
C PRO A 68 8.25 15.50 17.95
N ASP A 69 7.73 16.31 17.02
CA ASP A 69 6.65 15.98 16.11
C ASP A 69 7.10 15.26 14.81
N LEU A 70 8.41 15.10 14.57
CA LEU A 70 8.94 14.34 13.42
C LEU A 70 9.17 12.88 13.80
N ALA A 71 8.36 11.97 13.22
CA ALA A 71 8.50 10.53 13.36
C ALA A 71 9.38 9.92 12.26
N LEU A 72 9.95 8.74 12.52
CA LEU A 72 10.64 7.91 11.53
C LEU A 72 9.61 7.24 10.62
N HIS A 73 9.75 7.34 9.30
CA HIS A 73 8.83 6.70 8.36
C HIS A 73 9.47 5.44 7.77
N GLY A 74 8.64 4.39 7.63
CA GLY A 74 9.02 3.14 6.99
C GLY A 74 10.23 2.42 7.60
N ALA A 75 10.20 2.08 8.89
CA ALA A 75 11.27 1.26 9.49
C ALA A 75 11.36 -0.13 8.82
N THR A 76 12.35 -0.34 7.94
CA THR A 76 12.52 -1.55 7.12
C THR A 76 13.50 -2.56 7.70
N ARG A 77 14.44 -2.12 8.56
CA ARG A 77 15.51 -2.96 9.11
C ARG A 77 15.86 -2.60 10.55
N ILE A 78 16.23 -3.61 11.34
CA ILE A 78 16.91 -3.49 12.62
C ILE A 78 18.15 -4.39 12.66
N LEU A 79 19.25 -3.89 13.24
CA LEU A 79 20.40 -4.67 13.65
C LEU A 79 20.71 -4.40 15.12
N LEU A 80 21.21 -5.40 15.84
CA LEU A 80 21.76 -5.24 17.18
C LEU A 80 23.28 -5.29 17.13
N ALA A 81 23.94 -4.41 17.88
CA ALA A 81 25.37 -4.52 18.12
C ALA A 81 25.71 -5.80 18.89
N ALA A 82 26.95 -6.28 18.77
CA ALA A 82 27.47 -7.48 19.41
C ALA A 82 27.27 -7.46 20.94
N SER A 83 27.29 -6.26 21.54
CA SER A 83 27.03 -6.00 22.96
C SER A 83 25.58 -6.26 23.41
N GLY A 84 24.62 -6.38 22.49
CA GLY A 84 23.19 -6.54 22.76
C GLY A 84 22.47 -5.30 23.29
N ASN A 85 23.20 -4.24 23.65
CA ASN A 85 22.68 -3.04 24.30
C ASN A 85 22.45 -1.86 23.33
N GLU A 86 22.77 -2.01 22.04
CA GLU A 86 22.58 -0.98 21.01
C GLU A 86 21.84 -1.59 19.82
N ALA A 87 20.89 -0.84 19.27
CA ALA A 87 20.23 -1.13 17.99
C ALA A 87 20.51 -0.04 16.96
N LEU A 88 20.60 -0.45 15.70
CA LEU A 88 20.56 0.41 14.53
C LEU A 88 19.25 0.14 13.79
N VAL A 89 18.43 1.17 13.56
CA VAL A 89 17.15 1.07 12.84
C VAL A 89 17.20 1.94 11.59
N LEU A 90 16.85 1.37 10.45
CA LEU A 90 16.77 2.06 9.16
C LEU A 90 15.31 2.41 8.84
N GLY A 91 15.01 3.70 8.71
CA GLY A 91 13.77 4.20 8.12
C GLY A 91 13.96 4.57 6.65
N SER A 92 13.12 4.00 5.79
CA SER A 92 13.13 4.14 4.32
C SER A 92 11.73 4.41 3.75
N GLY A 93 10.80 4.91 4.57
CA GLY A 93 9.44 5.25 4.17
C GLY A 93 9.32 6.57 3.42
N TYR A 94 8.14 7.19 3.51
CA TYR A 94 7.84 8.43 2.81
C TYR A 94 8.71 9.58 3.31
N LYS A 95 9.59 10.08 2.45
CA LYS A 95 10.67 11.00 2.85
C LYS A 95 10.29 12.50 2.85
N ASN A 96 9.23 12.89 2.16
CA ASN A 96 8.96 14.31 1.90
C ASN A 96 8.29 15.00 3.10
N VAL A 97 9.02 15.91 3.75
CA VAL A 97 8.56 16.68 4.92
C VAL A 97 8.29 18.13 4.53
N ASP A 98 7.08 18.61 4.80
CA ASP A 98 6.72 20.03 4.71
C ASP A 98 7.15 20.75 6.01
N GLU A 99 7.95 21.82 5.93
CA GLU A 99 8.22 22.75 7.05
C GLU A 99 6.97 23.57 7.40
N ALA A 100 6.18 23.86 6.36
CA ALA A 100 4.94 24.60 6.36
C ALA A 100 4.12 24.09 5.16
N PRO A 101 2.79 24.24 5.12
CA PRO A 101 1.96 23.89 3.97
C PRO A 101 2.58 24.24 2.61
N GLY A 102 2.91 23.21 1.83
CA GLY A 102 3.47 23.38 0.48
C GLY A 102 4.92 23.81 0.45
N LYS A 103 5.64 23.79 1.56
CA LYS A 103 7.09 24.04 1.62
C LYS A 103 7.79 22.77 2.07
N THR A 104 7.85 21.78 1.18
CA THR A 104 8.70 20.61 1.33
C THR A 104 10.16 21.06 1.40
N ASP A 105 10.86 20.81 2.50
CA ASP A 105 12.30 21.07 2.59
C ASP A 105 13.07 19.77 2.32
N GLN A 106 13.88 19.76 1.26
CA GLN A 106 14.74 18.62 0.93
C GLN A 106 15.95 18.47 1.87
N LYS A 107 16.01 19.24 2.97
CA LYS A 107 16.89 19.00 4.13
C LYS A 107 16.18 18.29 5.28
N LEU A 108 14.85 18.30 5.30
CA LEU A 108 14.05 17.51 6.24
C LEU A 108 13.64 16.21 5.54
N SER A 109 13.85 15.10 6.24
CA SER A 109 13.50 13.77 5.78
C SER A 109 12.97 12.99 6.97
N ASN A 110 11.98 12.12 6.74
CA ASN A 110 11.58 11.12 7.73
C ASN A 110 12.26 9.76 7.48
N GLN A 111 13.16 9.66 6.49
CA GLN A 111 14.12 8.56 6.35
C GLN A 111 15.38 8.87 7.18
N HIS A 112 15.72 8.01 8.14
CA HIS A 112 16.91 8.17 9.00
C HIS A 112 17.55 6.82 9.31
N LEU A 113 18.84 6.86 9.66
CA LEU A 113 19.46 5.84 10.50
C LEU A 113 19.35 6.28 11.96
N LEU A 114 18.55 5.57 12.76
CA LEU A 114 18.50 5.77 14.21
C LEU A 114 19.49 4.82 14.90
N ARG A 115 20.24 5.36 15.86
CA ARG A 115 21.06 4.61 16.81
C ARG A 115 20.41 4.67 18.17
N LEU A 116 19.95 3.53 18.67
CA LEU A 116 19.18 3.41 19.89
C LEU A 116 19.99 2.68 20.97
N GLN A 117 20.26 3.37 22.08
CA GLN A 117 20.74 2.73 23.29
C GLN A 117 19.57 2.00 23.94
N LEU A 118 19.60 0.67 23.93
CA LEU A 118 18.55 -0.16 24.52
C LEU A 118 18.68 -0.18 26.05
N SER A 119 17.55 -0.32 26.73
CA SER A 119 17.49 -0.46 28.19
C SER A 119 16.34 -1.39 28.63
N SER A 120 16.26 -1.65 29.93
CA SER A 120 15.16 -2.41 30.51
C SER A 120 13.80 -1.69 30.42
N GLN A 121 13.77 -0.34 30.44
CA GLN A 121 12.56 0.46 30.59
C GLN A 121 12.13 1.23 29.34
N VAL A 122 13.03 2.01 28.73
CA VAL A 122 12.79 2.88 27.56
C VAL A 122 14.09 2.97 26.76
N PRO A 123 14.10 2.80 25.43
CA PRO A 123 15.26 3.12 24.59
C PRO A 123 15.66 4.59 24.71
N ALA A 124 16.92 4.92 24.44
CA ALA A 124 17.37 6.32 24.32
C ALA A 124 17.98 6.55 22.92
N LEU A 125 17.61 7.66 22.28
CA LEU A 125 18.11 8.03 20.95
C LEU A 125 19.53 8.56 21.11
N ALA A 126 20.52 7.69 20.92
CA ALA A 126 21.94 8.03 21.03
C ALA A 126 22.44 8.83 19.81
N GLN A 127 21.80 8.64 18.66
CA GLN A 127 21.96 9.46 17.46
C GLN A 127 20.78 9.25 16.50
N SER A 128 20.37 10.32 15.84
CA SER A 128 19.65 10.27 14.56
C SER A 128 20.60 10.76 13.44
N LEU A 129 20.40 10.28 12.22
CA LEU A 129 21.13 10.70 11.03
C LEU A 129 20.18 10.69 9.81
N PRO A 130 19.86 11.86 9.22
CA PRO A 130 18.96 11.92 8.07
C PRO A 130 19.56 11.24 6.84
N LEU A 131 18.70 10.54 6.12
CA LEU A 131 18.98 9.88 4.86
C LEU A 131 18.07 10.45 3.78
N PHE A 132 18.53 10.40 2.53
CA PHE A 132 17.76 10.80 1.36
C PHE A 132 17.85 9.69 0.34
N ASP A 133 16.72 8.99 0.14
CA ASP A 133 16.60 7.78 -0.68
C ASP A 133 17.43 6.60 -0.13
N SER A 134 16.93 5.96 0.93
CA SER A 134 17.37 4.63 1.41
C SER A 134 16.32 3.54 1.08
N PHE A 135 16.66 2.25 1.25
CA PHE A 135 15.71 1.13 1.02
C PHE A 135 15.76 0.02 2.10
N GLU A 136 16.54 -1.05 1.92
CA GLU A 136 16.60 -2.15 2.90
C GLU A 136 17.98 -2.79 3.11
N GLY A 137 18.97 -2.47 2.27
CA GLY A 137 20.33 -2.92 2.45
C GLY A 137 20.96 -2.26 3.68
N MET A 138 21.33 -3.07 4.67
CA MET A 138 22.07 -2.62 5.85
C MET A 138 23.02 -3.73 6.32
N ALA A 139 24.34 -3.51 6.20
CA ALA A 139 25.39 -4.44 6.61
C ALA A 139 26.45 -3.76 7.47
N LEU A 140 26.86 -4.40 8.56
CA LEU A 140 27.81 -3.90 9.57
C LEU A 140 29.10 -4.75 9.53
N SER A 141 30.27 -4.12 9.58
CA SER A 141 31.55 -4.83 9.65
C SER A 141 31.73 -5.56 10.99
N ALA A 142 32.51 -6.63 11.01
CA ALA A 142 32.71 -7.47 12.20
C ALA A 142 33.39 -6.77 13.39
N ASP A 143 34.13 -5.67 13.13
CA ASP A 143 34.71 -4.79 14.16
C ASP A 143 33.72 -3.69 14.64
N GLU A 144 32.52 -3.66 14.07
CA GLU A 144 31.46 -2.67 14.21
C GLU A 144 31.85 -1.22 13.90
N ARG A 145 32.90 -0.97 13.09
CA ARG A 145 33.37 0.39 12.77
C ARG A 145 32.89 0.95 11.45
N THR A 146 32.42 0.10 10.52
CA THR A 146 31.92 0.51 9.20
C THR A 146 30.54 -0.09 8.94
N LEU A 147 29.61 0.75 8.48
CA LEU A 147 28.23 0.38 8.15
C LEU A 147 27.94 0.78 6.70
N TYR A 148 27.33 -0.12 5.94
CA TYR A 148 26.95 0.06 4.54
C TYR A 148 25.43 0.09 4.42
N LEU A 149 24.89 1.13 3.79
CA LEU A 149 23.46 1.30 3.54
C LEU A 149 23.17 1.42 2.05
N SER A 150 22.14 0.72 1.55
CA SER A 150 21.68 0.85 0.16
C SER A 150 20.96 2.18 -0.07
N THR A 151 21.32 2.92 -1.13
CA THR A 151 20.68 4.21 -1.44
C THR A 151 19.55 4.10 -2.47
N GLY A 152 18.91 2.92 -2.60
CA GLY A 152 17.72 2.72 -3.42
C GLY A 152 17.84 3.32 -4.83
N VAL A 153 16.92 4.24 -5.14
CA VAL A 153 16.80 4.97 -6.42
C VAL A 153 17.89 6.03 -6.68
N LYS A 154 18.90 6.15 -5.79
CA LYS A 154 20.13 6.93 -5.99
C LYS A 154 21.31 6.07 -6.46
N ASP A 155 21.08 4.79 -6.72
CA ASP A 155 22.02 3.92 -7.43
C ASP A 155 23.38 3.75 -6.74
N GLY A 156 23.39 3.34 -5.46
CA GLY A 156 24.62 3.34 -4.69
C GLY A 156 24.58 2.70 -3.30
N VAL A 157 25.75 2.72 -2.67
CA VAL A 157 25.97 2.34 -1.27
C VAL A 157 26.56 3.51 -0.49
N LEU A 158 25.86 3.96 0.55
CA LEU A 158 26.36 4.94 1.51
C LEU A 158 27.24 4.22 2.54
N VAL A 159 28.47 4.70 2.71
CA VAL A 159 29.41 4.19 3.71
C VAL A 159 29.42 5.12 4.93
N LEU A 160 29.24 4.54 6.12
CA LEU A 160 29.31 5.25 7.39
C LEU A 160 30.40 4.62 8.27
N GLN A 161 31.10 5.44 9.05
CA GLN A 161 32.16 4.96 9.95
C GLN A 161 32.07 5.59 11.35
N ARG A 162 32.63 4.91 12.35
CA ARG A 162 32.85 5.39 13.72
C ARG A 162 34.21 4.93 14.25
N THR A 163 34.82 5.70 15.15
CA THR A 163 36.17 5.40 15.70
C THR A 163 36.17 4.21 16.65
N ASP A 164 35.05 4.02 17.36
CA ASP A 164 34.84 3.05 18.42
C ASP A 164 33.33 2.86 18.64
N ALA A 165 32.93 1.89 19.46
CA ALA A 165 31.52 1.56 19.68
C ALA A 165 30.70 2.68 20.37
N ARG A 166 31.32 3.65 21.06
CA ARG A 166 30.60 4.80 21.66
C ARG A 166 30.50 5.98 20.72
N ALA A 167 31.47 6.17 19.84
CA ALA A 167 31.45 7.23 18.84
C ALA A 167 30.20 7.15 17.92
N PRO A 168 29.64 8.30 17.52
CA PRO A 168 28.50 8.35 16.62
C PRO A 168 28.93 8.04 15.18
N TRP A 169 28.01 7.45 14.41
CA TRP A 169 28.19 7.18 12.99
C TRP A 169 28.34 8.46 12.18
N ARG A 170 29.26 8.47 11.21
CA ARG A 170 29.52 9.59 10.30
C ARG A 170 29.56 9.09 8.86
N ILE A 171 28.92 9.81 7.95
CA ILE A 171 29.02 9.56 6.51
C ILE A 171 30.48 9.73 6.09
N ALA A 172 31.07 8.67 5.53
CA ALA A 172 32.50 8.56 5.27
C ALA A 172 32.84 8.99 3.83
N GLY A 173 32.41 10.19 3.42
CA GLY A 173 32.54 10.66 2.03
C GLY A 173 31.32 10.34 1.16
N PRO A 174 31.44 10.39 -0.18
CA PRO A 174 30.31 10.13 -1.08
C PRO A 174 29.87 8.67 -1.06
N SER A 175 28.64 8.41 -1.52
CA SER A 175 28.19 7.05 -1.82
C SER A 175 29.02 6.44 -2.96
N ILE A 176 29.22 5.13 -2.89
CA ILE A 176 29.77 4.33 -3.99
C ILE A 176 28.62 4.17 -4.99
N ALA A 177 28.72 4.81 -6.15
CA ALA A 177 27.73 4.66 -7.22
C ALA A 177 27.87 3.29 -7.91
N LEU A 178 26.76 2.66 -8.26
CA LEU A 178 26.76 1.35 -8.93
C LEU A 178 27.02 1.48 -10.44
N GLY A 179 26.31 2.38 -11.11
CA GLY A 179 26.69 2.83 -12.46
C GLY A 179 25.60 2.79 -13.52
N HIS A 180 24.37 2.39 -13.19
CA HIS A 180 23.24 2.25 -14.12
C HIS A 180 22.69 3.60 -14.64
N GLN A 181 23.41 4.71 -14.42
CA GLN A 181 23.15 6.06 -14.96
C GLN A 181 21.75 6.63 -14.64
N GLY A 182 21.09 6.12 -13.59
CA GLY A 182 19.74 6.51 -13.22
C GLY A 182 18.63 5.94 -14.12
N LYS A 183 18.90 4.88 -14.90
CA LYS A 183 17.92 4.15 -15.71
C LYS A 183 17.90 2.67 -15.34
N GLY A 184 16.76 2.18 -14.85
CA GLY A 184 16.53 0.74 -14.67
C GLY A 184 15.99 0.09 -15.93
N LEU A 185 15.88 -1.24 -15.93
CA LEU A 185 15.28 -2.01 -17.02
C LEU A 185 13.75 -1.87 -17.01
N GLY A 186 13.23 -0.80 -17.61
CA GLY A 186 11.79 -0.51 -17.62
C GLY A 186 11.39 0.75 -18.38
N ILE A 187 10.10 1.10 -18.34
CA ILE A 187 9.58 2.32 -18.97
C ILE A 187 9.59 3.48 -17.97
N GLY A 188 10.70 4.24 -17.98
CA GLY A 188 10.84 5.44 -17.15
C GLY A 188 11.07 5.17 -15.66
N VAL A 189 11.61 3.99 -15.35
CA VAL A 189 11.96 3.52 -13.99
C VAL A 189 13.46 3.75 -13.74
N LYS A 190 13.85 4.05 -12.50
CA LYS A 190 15.25 4.18 -12.06
C LYS A 190 15.81 2.82 -11.59
N PRO A 191 17.13 2.63 -11.50
CA PRO A 191 17.72 1.49 -10.80
C PRO A 191 17.26 1.45 -9.33
N LEU A 192 17.40 0.29 -8.69
CA LEU A 192 17.08 0.13 -7.26
C LEU A 192 18.12 -0.71 -6.52
N ALA A 193 19.09 -0.03 -5.90
CA ALA A 193 20.04 -0.66 -4.99
C ALA A 193 19.32 -1.14 -3.72
N ALA A 194 19.27 -2.44 -3.51
CA ALA A 194 18.45 -3.08 -2.47
C ALA A 194 19.27 -3.83 -1.41
N GLY A 195 19.02 -5.12 -1.19
CA GLY A 195 19.76 -5.91 -0.19
C GLY A 195 21.26 -5.93 -0.49
N LEU A 196 22.08 -5.91 0.57
CA LEU A 196 23.53 -6.05 0.48
C LEU A 196 24.07 -6.84 1.66
N ALA A 197 25.22 -7.49 1.48
CA ALA A 197 25.95 -8.15 2.55
C ALA A 197 27.46 -8.17 2.28
N LEU A 198 28.23 -8.04 3.35
CA LEU A 198 29.67 -8.25 3.37
C LEU A 198 30.00 -9.74 3.28
N ASP A 199 31.07 -10.06 2.56
CA ASP A 199 31.70 -11.37 2.64
C ASP A 199 32.26 -11.65 4.07
N PRO A 200 32.56 -12.90 4.43
CA PRO A 200 33.08 -13.24 5.76
C PRO A 200 34.38 -12.54 6.18
N SER A 201 35.19 -12.02 5.25
CA SER A 201 36.38 -11.21 5.54
C SER A 201 36.10 -9.70 5.63
N GLY A 202 34.98 -9.22 5.10
CA GLY A 202 34.62 -7.81 5.02
C GLY A 202 35.37 -7.01 3.94
N HIS A 203 36.08 -7.69 3.04
CA HIS A 203 36.76 -7.09 1.89
C HIS A 203 35.82 -6.79 0.73
N TYR A 204 34.69 -7.52 0.61
CA TYR A 204 33.79 -7.43 -0.54
C TYR A 204 32.32 -7.18 -0.17
N LEU A 205 31.83 -6.04 -0.66
CA LEU A 205 30.46 -5.57 -0.78
C LEU A 205 29.63 -6.23 -1.90
N LEU A 206 28.80 -7.25 -1.68
CA LEU A 206 27.82 -7.66 -2.71
C LEU A 206 26.48 -6.91 -2.52
N VAL A 207 25.88 -6.45 -3.61
CA VAL A 207 24.64 -5.62 -3.65
C VAL A 207 23.66 -6.16 -4.70
N CYS A 208 22.36 -6.23 -4.37
CA CYS A 208 21.27 -6.52 -5.31
C CYS A 208 20.75 -5.25 -6.00
N ASN A 209 20.50 -5.35 -7.31
CA ASN A 209 20.02 -4.25 -8.15
C ASN A 209 18.62 -4.62 -8.70
N THR A 210 17.58 -4.35 -7.89
CA THR A 210 16.25 -4.98 -8.06
C THR A 210 15.53 -4.62 -9.36
N PHE A 211 15.75 -3.42 -9.91
CA PHE A 211 15.15 -3.01 -11.18
C PHE A 211 16.06 -3.19 -12.38
N ASP A 212 17.24 -3.77 -12.17
CA ASP A 212 18.34 -3.93 -13.12
C ASP A 212 18.65 -5.43 -13.34
N ASP A 213 17.99 -6.32 -12.59
CA ASP A 213 18.10 -7.78 -12.60
C ASP A 213 19.54 -8.30 -12.41
N SER A 214 20.36 -7.54 -11.69
CA SER A 214 21.79 -7.80 -11.52
C SER A 214 22.26 -7.74 -10.06
N VAL A 215 23.53 -8.09 -9.84
CA VAL A 215 24.28 -7.80 -8.60
C VAL A 215 25.61 -7.12 -8.91
N SER A 216 26.01 -6.17 -8.07
CA SER A 216 27.32 -5.50 -8.15
C SER A 216 28.24 -5.93 -7.02
N LEU A 217 29.52 -6.19 -7.32
CA LEU A 217 30.56 -6.42 -6.32
C LEU A 217 31.39 -5.15 -6.11
N ILE A 218 31.58 -4.76 -4.85
CA ILE A 218 32.35 -3.60 -4.42
C ILE A 218 33.55 -4.05 -3.58
N ASP A 219 34.75 -3.58 -3.92
CA ASP A 219 35.91 -3.65 -3.03
C ASP A 219 35.79 -2.60 -1.91
N THR A 220 35.74 -3.03 -0.65
CA THR A 220 35.43 -2.15 0.49
C THR A 220 36.56 -1.18 0.84
N TYR A 221 37.80 -1.52 0.47
CA TYR A 221 38.99 -0.72 0.75
C TYR A 221 39.14 0.46 -0.21
N SER A 222 39.17 0.20 -1.53
CA SER A 222 39.23 1.22 -2.58
C SER A 222 37.89 1.89 -2.86
N ARG A 223 36.79 1.29 -2.38
CA ARG A 223 35.40 1.76 -2.51
C ARG A 223 34.96 1.93 -3.96
N ARG A 224 35.20 0.87 -4.75
CA ARG A 224 34.88 0.80 -6.17
C ARG A 224 34.07 -0.44 -6.46
N VAL A 225 33.09 -0.31 -7.35
CA VAL A 225 32.53 -1.46 -8.06
C VAL A 225 33.66 -2.12 -8.87
N LEU A 226 33.84 -3.42 -8.70
CA LEU A 226 34.76 -4.24 -9.49
C LEU A 226 34.09 -4.72 -10.78
N TRP A 227 32.85 -5.19 -10.66
CA TRP A 227 32.02 -5.68 -11.75
C TRP A 227 30.53 -5.67 -11.39
N GLU A 228 29.69 -5.86 -12.40
CA GLU A 228 28.26 -6.14 -12.31
C GLU A 228 27.97 -7.48 -13.01
N GLN A 229 27.06 -8.27 -12.45
CA GLN A 229 26.63 -9.56 -12.99
C GLN A 229 25.10 -9.56 -13.15
N ASP A 230 24.64 -9.48 -14.40
CA ASP A 230 23.25 -9.75 -14.79
C ASP A 230 22.87 -11.19 -14.38
N LEU A 231 21.70 -11.37 -13.76
CA LEU A 231 21.23 -12.67 -13.25
C LEU A 231 20.27 -13.39 -14.20
N ARG A 232 19.89 -12.78 -15.32
CA ARG A 232 18.90 -13.32 -16.26
C ARG A 232 19.48 -14.45 -17.11
N PRO A 233 18.76 -15.56 -17.36
CA PRO A 233 19.27 -16.73 -18.08
C PRO A 233 19.92 -16.45 -19.45
N GLY A 234 19.43 -15.48 -20.22
CA GLY A 234 20.07 -15.05 -21.47
C GLY A 234 21.49 -14.51 -21.28
N PRO A 235 21.66 -13.32 -20.67
CA PRO A 235 22.98 -12.73 -20.40
C PRO A 235 23.92 -13.60 -19.56
N SER A 236 23.41 -14.29 -18.52
CA SER A 236 24.26 -15.03 -17.57
C SER A 236 24.60 -16.47 -18.01
N GLN A 237 23.75 -17.12 -18.82
CA GLN A 237 23.82 -18.56 -19.10
C GLN A 237 23.53 -18.92 -20.57
N GLY A 238 23.35 -17.93 -21.46
CA GLY A 238 23.08 -18.13 -22.90
C GLY A 238 21.65 -18.57 -23.23
N GLN A 239 20.74 -18.56 -22.26
CA GLN A 239 19.37 -19.08 -22.38
C GLN A 239 18.36 -17.94 -22.61
N SER A 240 18.48 -17.27 -23.75
CA SER A 240 17.74 -16.03 -24.01
C SER A 240 16.23 -16.25 -24.12
N GLY A 241 15.45 -15.39 -23.45
CA GLY A 241 13.99 -15.46 -23.36
C GLY A 241 13.47 -16.42 -22.29
N VAL A 242 14.34 -16.98 -21.45
CA VAL A 242 13.97 -17.83 -20.31
C VAL A 242 13.94 -16.99 -19.03
N ALA A 243 12.86 -17.13 -18.24
CA ALA A 243 12.68 -16.40 -16.98
C ALA A 243 13.53 -16.97 -15.83
N GLY A 244 13.92 -16.09 -14.91
CA GLY A 244 14.86 -16.33 -13.82
C GLY A 244 15.75 -15.10 -13.60
N GLY A 245 16.20 -14.87 -12.37
CA GLY A 245 17.03 -13.71 -12.04
C GLY A 245 16.27 -12.42 -11.74
N GLU A 246 15.05 -12.21 -12.25
CA GLU A 246 14.40 -10.89 -12.15
C GLU A 246 13.99 -10.52 -10.71
N TYR A 247 14.00 -9.21 -10.42
CA TYR A 247 13.78 -8.65 -9.08
C TYR A 247 14.67 -9.29 -7.98
N PRO A 248 16.01 -9.20 -8.08
CA PRO A 248 16.89 -9.60 -6.98
C PRO A 248 16.68 -8.67 -5.78
N LEU A 249 16.26 -9.20 -4.62
CA LEU A 249 15.94 -8.38 -3.44
C LEU A 249 16.98 -8.51 -2.33
N THR A 250 17.20 -9.72 -1.79
CA THR A 250 18.13 -9.94 -0.68
C THR A 250 19.17 -11.00 -1.00
N LEU A 251 20.29 -10.96 -0.28
CA LEU A 251 21.38 -11.91 -0.47
C LEU A 251 22.05 -12.28 0.86
N VAL A 252 22.70 -13.43 0.89
CA VAL A 252 23.57 -13.90 1.98
C VAL A 252 24.83 -14.55 1.40
N TRP A 253 25.96 -14.35 2.06
CA TRP A 253 27.16 -15.17 1.81
C TRP A 253 27.05 -16.50 2.57
N THR A 254 27.67 -17.55 2.04
CA THR A 254 27.72 -18.89 2.66
C THR A 254 29.15 -19.34 2.98
N ASP A 255 30.12 -18.81 2.24
CA ASP A 255 31.55 -18.81 2.51
C ASP A 255 32.19 -17.60 1.80
N ALA A 256 33.52 -17.52 1.72
CA ALA A 256 34.24 -16.40 1.10
C ALA A 256 34.23 -16.37 -0.45
N ALA A 257 33.64 -17.37 -1.11
CA ALA A 257 33.57 -17.50 -2.56
C ALA A 257 32.13 -17.78 -3.07
N HIS A 258 31.15 -17.99 -2.19
CA HIS A 258 29.77 -18.31 -2.59
C HIS A 258 28.71 -17.45 -1.87
N ALA A 259 27.79 -16.89 -2.66
CA ALA A 259 26.64 -16.13 -2.19
C ALA A 259 25.33 -16.66 -2.79
N ILE A 260 24.22 -16.46 -2.08
CA ILE A 260 22.87 -16.83 -2.50
C ILE A 260 22.03 -15.57 -2.59
N VAL A 261 21.42 -15.33 -3.75
CA VAL A 261 20.54 -14.18 -4.03
C VAL A 261 19.09 -14.65 -4.16
N SER A 262 18.13 -13.87 -3.67
CA SER A 262 16.70 -14.13 -3.84
C SER A 262 16.11 -13.34 -5.02
N SER A 263 15.61 -14.04 -6.05
CA SER A 263 14.81 -13.46 -7.13
C SER A 263 13.33 -13.54 -6.74
N LEU A 264 12.73 -12.37 -6.49
CA LEU A 264 11.36 -12.29 -5.97
C LEU A 264 10.33 -12.76 -6.98
N ARG A 265 10.32 -12.18 -8.19
CA ARG A 265 9.25 -12.34 -9.17
C ARG A 265 9.11 -13.79 -9.63
N ASP A 266 10.24 -14.42 -9.91
CA ASP A 266 10.30 -15.71 -10.58
C ASP A 266 10.30 -16.90 -9.62
N ARG A 267 10.56 -16.61 -8.34
CA ARG A 267 10.55 -17.51 -7.17
C ARG A 267 11.73 -18.47 -7.16
N GLU A 268 12.94 -17.93 -7.18
CA GLU A 268 14.14 -18.73 -7.10
C GLU A 268 15.23 -18.16 -6.19
N LEU A 269 16.07 -19.07 -5.71
CA LEU A 269 17.31 -18.80 -5.02
C LEU A 269 18.46 -19.10 -5.98
N ILE A 270 19.39 -18.15 -6.13
CA ILE A 270 20.44 -18.19 -7.13
C ILE A 270 21.78 -18.31 -6.41
N LEU A 271 22.43 -19.46 -6.53
CA LEU A 271 23.76 -19.71 -6.01
C LEU A 271 24.80 -19.16 -6.98
N LEU A 272 25.54 -18.15 -6.52
CA LEU A 272 26.65 -17.53 -7.23
C LEU A 272 27.97 -18.05 -6.68
N LYS A 273 28.92 -18.33 -7.57
CA LYS A 273 30.35 -18.21 -7.27
C LYS A 273 30.75 -16.76 -7.49
N VAL A 274 31.52 -16.20 -6.56
CA VAL A 274 31.88 -14.78 -6.51
C VAL A 274 33.40 -14.66 -6.33
N ALA A 275 34.04 -13.84 -7.17
CA ALA A 275 35.48 -13.58 -7.13
C ALA A 275 35.77 -12.11 -7.50
N PRO A 276 36.97 -11.57 -7.24
CA PRO A 276 37.28 -10.16 -7.54
C PRO A 276 37.27 -9.81 -9.03
N ASP A 277 37.43 -10.81 -9.91
CA ASP A 277 37.49 -10.72 -11.37
C ASP A 277 36.16 -11.08 -12.08
N GLY A 278 35.18 -11.64 -11.37
CA GLY A 278 33.84 -11.88 -11.89
C GLY A 278 32.97 -12.77 -10.99
N ALA A 279 31.78 -13.12 -11.48
CA ALA A 279 30.90 -14.12 -10.86
C ALA A 279 30.43 -15.18 -11.86
N GLN A 280 29.80 -16.23 -11.34
CA GLN A 280 29.18 -17.27 -12.14
C GLN A 280 27.92 -17.80 -11.46
N VAL A 281 26.80 -17.86 -12.18
CA VAL A 281 25.58 -18.54 -11.70
C VAL A 281 25.81 -20.05 -11.74
N LEU A 282 26.01 -20.67 -10.57
CA LEU A 282 26.25 -22.11 -10.43
C LEU A 282 24.96 -22.93 -10.48
N ARG A 283 23.90 -22.45 -9.81
CA ARG A 283 22.63 -23.17 -9.67
C ARG A 283 21.48 -22.21 -9.36
N ARG A 284 20.31 -22.51 -9.92
CA ARG A 284 19.02 -21.91 -9.54
C ARG A 284 18.19 -22.96 -8.80
N LEU A 285 17.46 -22.55 -7.76
CA LEU A 285 16.57 -23.42 -6.98
C LEU A 285 15.22 -22.73 -6.81
N ALA A 286 14.19 -23.28 -7.47
CA ALA A 286 12.83 -22.79 -7.34
C ALA A 286 12.29 -23.00 -5.91
N VAL A 287 11.52 -22.02 -5.43
CA VAL A 287 10.83 -22.04 -4.14
C VAL A 287 9.32 -21.79 -4.32
N PRO A 288 8.45 -22.29 -3.43
CA PRO A 288 7.00 -22.23 -3.66
C PRO A 288 6.40 -20.83 -3.52
N GLY A 289 6.96 -19.96 -2.67
CA GLY A 289 6.59 -18.54 -2.54
C GLY A 289 7.66 -17.58 -3.08
N ASN A 290 7.40 -16.28 -3.07
CA ASN A 290 8.35 -15.25 -3.49
C ASN A 290 9.40 -15.04 -2.39
N PRO A 291 10.70 -15.32 -2.61
CA PRO A 291 11.72 -15.35 -1.54
C PRO A 291 12.14 -13.95 -1.10
N GLY A 292 11.73 -13.57 0.11
CA GLY A 292 12.11 -12.33 0.77
C GLY A 292 13.43 -12.47 1.53
N ARG A 293 13.36 -12.42 2.86
CA ARG A 293 14.53 -12.47 3.75
C ARG A 293 15.18 -13.86 3.79
N LEU A 294 16.49 -13.90 3.56
CA LEU A 294 17.35 -15.07 3.73
C LEU A 294 18.04 -15.05 5.12
N LEU A 295 18.19 -16.21 5.76
CA LEU A 295 18.94 -16.39 7.01
C LEU A 295 19.72 -17.72 7.01
N VAL A 296 21.04 -17.65 7.17
CA VAL A 296 21.94 -18.82 7.22
C VAL A 296 22.09 -19.35 8.65
N ASP A 297 22.02 -20.67 8.80
CA ASP A 297 22.47 -21.43 9.97
C ASP A 297 23.69 -22.24 9.54
N GLU A 298 24.87 -21.70 9.83
CA GLU A 298 26.16 -22.29 9.45
C GLU A 298 26.44 -23.61 10.16
N ALA A 299 25.87 -23.81 11.36
CA ALA A 299 26.12 -24.97 12.22
C ALA A 299 25.35 -26.21 11.72
N ARG A 300 24.11 -26.02 11.25
CA ARG A 300 23.33 -27.09 10.59
C ARG A 300 23.52 -27.15 9.08
N LYS A 301 24.26 -26.21 8.48
CA LYS A 301 24.33 -25.98 7.03
C LYS A 301 22.92 -25.87 6.42
N ARG A 302 22.13 -24.94 6.96
CA ARG A 302 20.76 -24.63 6.51
C ARG A 302 20.65 -23.18 6.06
N LEU A 303 19.78 -22.94 5.09
CA LEU A 303 19.26 -21.61 4.77
C LEU A 303 17.75 -21.63 5.02
N TYR A 304 17.28 -20.72 5.86
CA TYR A 304 15.86 -20.45 6.09
C TYR A 304 15.43 -19.23 5.25
N VAL A 305 14.28 -19.34 4.59
CA VAL A 305 13.78 -18.32 3.65
C VAL A 305 12.37 -17.91 4.03
N ALA A 306 12.20 -16.63 4.37
CA ALA A 306 10.88 -16.02 4.47
C ALA A 306 10.28 -15.85 3.07
N GLN A 307 9.01 -16.20 2.91
CA GLN A 307 8.33 -16.21 1.63
C GLN A 307 7.06 -15.36 1.69
N ASP A 308 6.84 -14.52 0.69
CA ASP A 308 5.50 -14.06 0.37
C ASP A 308 4.76 -15.13 -0.47
N ASN A 309 3.43 -15.09 -0.51
CA ASN A 309 2.57 -16.06 -1.19
C ASN A 309 2.66 -17.52 -0.69
N ARG A 310 3.32 -17.74 0.46
CA ARG A 310 3.25 -18.97 1.25
C ARG A 310 3.25 -18.63 2.74
N ASP A 311 2.44 -19.34 3.51
CA ASP A 311 2.41 -19.17 4.98
C ASP A 311 3.39 -20.13 5.66
N SER A 312 4.61 -20.18 5.10
CA SER A 312 5.67 -21.09 5.49
C SER A 312 7.06 -20.50 5.26
N ILE A 313 8.04 -21.00 6.00
CA ILE A 313 9.47 -20.76 5.80
C ILE A 313 10.01 -21.92 4.96
N ALA A 314 10.66 -21.65 3.83
CA ALA A 314 11.35 -22.70 3.08
C ALA A 314 12.69 -23.03 3.76
N VAL A 315 13.00 -24.32 3.86
CA VAL A 315 14.21 -24.86 4.50
C VAL A 315 15.09 -25.48 3.42
N ILE A 316 16.28 -24.94 3.24
CA ILE A 316 17.23 -25.34 2.19
C ILE A 316 18.46 -25.98 2.84
N ASP A 317 18.94 -27.09 2.30
CA ASP A 317 20.25 -27.67 2.61
C ASP A 317 21.35 -26.91 1.86
N LEU A 318 22.44 -26.53 2.55
CA LEU A 318 23.54 -25.77 1.96
C LEU A 318 24.71 -26.62 1.44
N ALA A 319 24.72 -27.94 1.65
CA ALA A 319 25.72 -28.82 1.07
C ALA A 319 25.36 -29.18 -0.39
N ASP A 320 24.10 -29.59 -0.61
CA ASP A 320 23.59 -29.96 -1.94
C ASP A 320 22.80 -28.84 -2.62
N PHE A 321 22.53 -27.71 -1.96
CA PHE A 321 21.66 -26.62 -2.44
C PHE A 321 20.32 -27.15 -2.95
N GLN A 322 19.56 -27.80 -2.05
CA GLN A 322 18.26 -28.44 -2.31
C GLN A 322 17.24 -28.09 -1.22
N MET A 323 15.96 -28.04 -1.58
CA MET A 323 14.88 -27.75 -0.64
C MET A 323 14.53 -29.00 0.19
N LEU A 324 14.72 -28.93 1.51
CA LEU A 324 14.37 -29.98 2.46
C LEU A 324 12.89 -29.99 2.84
N GLY A 325 12.19 -28.87 2.62
CA GLY A 325 10.74 -28.74 2.83
C GLY A 325 10.32 -27.36 3.32
N GLU A 326 9.09 -27.28 3.81
CA GLU A 326 8.46 -26.08 4.36
C GLU A 326 8.20 -26.24 5.86
N ALA A 327 8.43 -25.18 6.63
CA ALA A 327 8.01 -25.07 8.03
C ALA A 327 6.80 -24.13 8.14
N PRO A 328 5.61 -24.61 8.56
CA PRO A 328 4.41 -23.77 8.69
C PRO A 328 4.60 -22.65 9.70
N LEU A 329 4.05 -21.46 9.41
CA LEU A 329 4.08 -20.33 10.36
C LEU A 329 3.10 -20.51 11.52
N LEU A 330 1.93 -21.12 11.27
CA LEU A 330 0.90 -21.32 12.27
C LEU A 330 1.16 -22.58 13.12
N PRO A 331 1.13 -22.50 14.46
CA PRO A 331 1.26 -23.66 15.34
C PRO A 331 0.17 -24.71 15.13
N ALA A 332 0.54 -26.01 15.11
CA ALA A 332 -0.41 -27.11 14.87
C ALA A 332 -1.59 -27.17 15.87
N LYS A 333 -1.45 -26.58 17.07
CA LYS A 333 -2.51 -26.43 18.08
C LYS A 333 -3.69 -25.53 17.65
N LEU A 334 -3.55 -24.77 16.55
CA LEU A 334 -4.63 -24.01 15.91
C LEU A 334 -5.45 -24.84 14.90
N ALA A 335 -5.21 -26.15 14.77
CA ALA A 335 -6.01 -27.00 13.89
C ALA A 335 -7.54 -26.91 14.13
N PRO A 336 -8.07 -26.80 15.38
CA PRO A 336 -9.51 -26.59 15.61
C PRO A 336 -10.00 -25.24 15.08
N GLU A 337 -9.25 -24.16 15.30
CA GLU A 337 -9.56 -22.83 14.77
C GLU A 337 -9.52 -22.78 13.23
N LEU A 338 -8.52 -23.43 12.62
CA LEU A 338 -8.42 -23.58 11.16
C LEU A 338 -9.56 -24.44 10.59
N GLN A 339 -10.03 -25.45 11.32
CA GLN A 339 -11.20 -26.24 10.94
C GLN A 339 -12.51 -25.42 11.04
N ALA A 340 -12.68 -24.64 12.10
CA ALA A 340 -13.84 -23.77 12.28
C ALA A 340 -13.90 -22.64 11.22
N ALA A 341 -12.74 -22.15 10.75
CA ALA A 341 -12.64 -21.16 9.69
C ALA A 341 -12.69 -21.76 8.26
N GLY A 342 -12.71 -23.09 8.10
CA GLY A 342 -12.72 -23.74 6.78
C GLY A 342 -11.38 -23.74 6.03
N PHE A 343 -10.26 -23.54 6.74
CA PHE A 343 -8.91 -23.38 6.17
C PHE A 343 -8.09 -24.68 6.12
N VAL A 344 -8.70 -25.84 6.38
CA VAL A 344 -8.01 -27.14 6.36
C VAL A 344 -7.45 -27.42 4.97
N GLY A 345 -6.12 -27.57 4.87
CA GLY A 345 -5.42 -27.79 3.61
C GLY A 345 -5.01 -26.52 2.85
N ALA A 346 -5.31 -25.32 3.36
CA ALA A 346 -4.82 -24.07 2.78
C ALA A 346 -3.29 -23.95 2.92
N LYS A 347 -2.64 -23.45 1.87
CA LYS A 347 -1.18 -23.22 1.76
C LYS A 347 -0.78 -21.74 1.81
N ASN A 348 -1.74 -20.85 1.51
CA ASN A 348 -1.56 -19.40 1.52
C ASN A 348 -2.86 -18.70 1.92
N LEU A 349 -3.11 -18.56 3.22
CA LEU A 349 -4.10 -17.61 3.74
C LEU A 349 -3.65 -16.16 3.53
N GLY A 350 -2.40 -15.92 3.13
CA GLY A 350 -1.88 -14.62 2.74
C GLY A 350 -1.28 -13.83 3.90
N TRP A 351 -0.96 -14.51 5.01
CA TRP A 351 -0.30 -13.92 6.17
C TRP A 351 1.17 -13.62 5.86
N SER A 352 1.87 -14.67 5.41
CA SER A 352 3.19 -14.77 4.77
C SER A 352 4.37 -14.04 5.46
N ALA A 353 5.47 -14.76 5.68
CA ALA A 353 6.60 -14.24 6.44
C ALA A 353 7.43 -13.23 5.65
N ASN A 354 7.90 -12.16 6.31
CA ASN A 354 8.59 -11.05 5.66
C ASN A 354 10.00 -10.73 6.20
N SER A 355 10.36 -11.19 7.40
CA SER A 355 11.74 -11.26 7.89
C SER A 355 11.96 -12.41 8.88
N LEU A 356 13.24 -12.70 9.18
CA LEU A 356 13.72 -13.80 10.02
C LEU A 356 14.84 -13.33 10.97
N ALA A 357 14.85 -13.87 12.20
CA ALA A 357 16.02 -13.87 13.08
C ALA A 357 16.14 -15.20 13.84
N MET A 358 17.33 -15.52 14.35
CA MET A 358 17.63 -16.76 15.08
C MET A 358 18.25 -16.43 16.45
N SER A 359 17.99 -17.25 17.47
CA SER A 359 18.66 -17.12 18.77
C SER A 359 20.15 -17.49 18.67
N ARG A 360 21.03 -16.85 19.48
CA ARG A 360 22.49 -17.09 19.45
C ARG A 360 22.89 -18.54 19.79
N ASP A 361 22.04 -19.29 20.48
CA ASP A 361 22.25 -20.71 20.78
C ASP A 361 21.73 -21.65 19.67
N GLY A 362 21.22 -21.09 18.56
CA GLY A 362 20.71 -21.83 17.42
C GLY A 362 19.47 -22.68 17.71
N LYS A 363 18.74 -22.47 18.82
CA LYS A 363 17.57 -23.30 19.19
C LYS A 363 16.23 -22.74 18.74
N ARG A 364 16.11 -21.44 18.47
CA ARG A 364 14.84 -20.80 18.08
C ARG A 364 15.00 -19.96 16.81
N LEU A 365 14.01 -20.06 15.93
CA LEU A 365 13.83 -19.18 14.77
C LEU A 365 12.58 -18.33 15.02
N TYR A 366 12.64 -17.07 14.61
CA TYR A 366 11.60 -16.07 14.78
C TYR A 366 11.29 -15.48 13.40
N ALA A 367 10.01 -15.43 13.03
CA ALA A 367 9.59 -14.92 11.73
C ALA A 367 8.48 -13.86 11.89
N SER A 368 8.69 -12.65 11.38
CA SER A 368 7.65 -11.63 11.34
C SER A 368 6.65 -11.93 10.22
N ILE A 369 5.38 -11.66 10.51
CA ILE A 369 4.24 -11.96 9.64
C ILE A 369 3.47 -10.65 9.45
N GLY A 370 3.88 -9.86 8.46
CA GLY A 370 3.43 -8.49 8.26
C GLY A 370 1.90 -8.34 8.23
N ARG A 371 1.19 -9.23 7.53
CA ARG A 371 -0.28 -9.15 7.35
C ARG A 371 -1.05 -9.75 8.54
N MET A 372 -0.38 -10.44 9.46
CA MET A 372 -0.99 -11.00 10.68
C MET A 372 -0.59 -10.21 11.93
N ASN A 373 0.15 -9.10 11.79
CA ASN A 373 0.59 -8.28 12.92
C ASN A 373 1.19 -9.13 14.06
N ALA A 374 2.10 -10.05 13.68
CA ALA A 374 2.56 -11.12 14.54
C ALA A 374 4.02 -11.52 14.28
N VAL A 375 4.60 -12.23 15.24
CA VAL A 375 5.82 -13.03 15.08
C VAL A 375 5.50 -14.50 15.39
N ALA A 376 5.85 -15.42 14.50
CA ALA A 376 5.90 -16.85 14.81
C ALA A 376 7.20 -17.20 15.53
N LEU A 377 7.08 -17.98 16.60
CA LEU A 377 8.17 -18.60 17.36
C LEU A 377 8.29 -20.07 16.93
N LEU A 378 9.41 -20.45 16.32
CA LEU A 378 9.68 -21.82 15.86
C LEU A 378 10.83 -22.45 16.63
N ASP A 379 10.74 -23.77 16.85
CA ASP A 379 11.81 -24.60 17.40
C ASP A 379 12.75 -25.10 16.31
N LEU A 380 14.06 -25.12 16.58
CA LEU A 380 15.11 -25.69 15.74
C LEU A 380 15.69 -27.00 16.31
N SER A 381 15.01 -27.64 17.26
CA SER A 381 15.39 -28.95 17.82
C SER A 381 15.23 -30.13 16.84
N ARG A 382 14.52 -29.93 15.71
CA ARG A 382 14.28 -30.93 14.65
C ARG A 382 14.84 -30.48 13.30
N ASP A 383 14.98 -31.42 12.37
CA ASP A 383 15.46 -31.16 10.99
C ASP A 383 14.59 -30.18 10.19
N ARG A 384 13.29 -30.11 10.51
CA ARG A 384 12.36 -29.10 10.01
C ARG A 384 11.83 -28.29 11.20
N PRO A 385 11.87 -26.94 11.16
CA PRO A 385 11.37 -26.11 12.24
C PRO A 385 9.89 -26.34 12.56
N GLU A 386 9.53 -26.32 13.85
CA GLU A 386 8.16 -26.52 14.34
C GLU A 386 7.63 -25.23 14.99
N SER A 387 6.53 -24.66 14.48
CA SER A 387 5.93 -23.45 15.06
C SER A 387 5.25 -23.74 16.39
N LEU A 388 5.75 -23.11 17.46
CA LEU A 388 5.32 -23.30 18.84
C LEU A 388 4.21 -22.34 19.24
N ALA A 389 4.32 -21.08 18.81
CA ALA A 389 3.47 -19.99 19.25
C ALA A 389 3.44 -18.81 18.27
N LEU A 390 2.41 -17.97 18.39
CA LEU A 390 2.35 -16.63 17.79
C LEU A 390 2.42 -15.58 18.90
N LEU A 391 3.16 -14.50 18.66
CA LEU A 391 3.30 -13.34 19.53
C LEU A 391 2.73 -12.10 18.83
N PRO A 392 1.82 -11.33 19.44
CA PRO A 392 1.17 -10.19 18.78
C PRO A 392 2.08 -8.96 18.71
N THR A 393 1.99 -8.21 17.62
CA THR A 393 2.77 -6.98 17.39
C THR A 393 1.90 -5.72 17.24
N ALA A 394 2.55 -4.57 17.06
CA ALA A 394 1.93 -3.41 16.43
C ALA A 394 1.73 -3.67 14.93
N TRP A 395 1.20 -2.68 14.18
CA TRP A 395 0.85 -2.84 12.78
C TRP A 395 2.08 -3.17 11.91
N SER A 396 1.95 -4.12 10.99
CA SER A 396 2.89 -4.31 9.87
C SER A 396 4.37 -4.43 10.30
N PRO A 397 4.72 -5.45 11.12
CA PRO A 397 6.10 -5.72 11.52
C PRO A 397 6.96 -6.03 10.29
N GLN A 398 8.11 -5.36 10.12
CA GLN A 398 8.99 -5.50 8.95
C GLN A 398 10.25 -6.30 9.21
N ASP A 399 10.87 -6.11 10.39
CA ASP A 399 12.13 -6.76 10.74
C ASP A 399 12.26 -6.94 12.25
N LEU A 400 13.13 -7.85 12.68
CA LEU A 400 13.25 -8.26 14.08
C LEU A 400 14.67 -8.69 14.45
N ALA A 401 15.03 -8.56 15.72
CA ALA A 401 16.32 -9.00 16.25
C ALA A 401 16.20 -9.52 17.69
N VAL A 402 16.94 -10.61 17.98
CA VAL A 402 16.92 -11.31 19.28
C VAL A 402 18.07 -10.82 20.16
N SER A 403 17.80 -10.55 21.43
CA SER A 403 18.84 -10.18 22.41
C SER A 403 19.84 -11.32 22.64
N ALA A 404 21.06 -10.97 23.09
CA ALA A 404 22.17 -11.91 23.24
C ALA A 404 21.91 -13.06 24.24
N ASP A 405 21.00 -12.84 25.20
CA ASP A 405 20.53 -13.78 26.22
C ASP A 405 19.27 -14.58 25.81
N ALA A 406 18.76 -14.34 24.60
CA ALA A 406 17.50 -14.88 24.07
C ALA A 406 16.25 -14.61 24.93
N GLN A 407 16.26 -13.59 25.80
CA GLN A 407 15.12 -13.23 26.66
C GLN A 407 14.21 -12.14 26.07
N THR A 408 14.67 -11.38 25.08
CA THR A 408 13.94 -10.27 24.46
C THR A 408 14.01 -10.32 22.94
N LEU A 409 12.88 -10.12 22.29
CA LEU A 409 12.81 -9.79 20.87
C LEU A 409 12.53 -8.29 20.71
N TRP A 410 13.24 -7.66 19.77
CA TRP A 410 12.96 -6.31 19.30
C TRP A 410 12.38 -6.40 17.89
N VAL A 411 11.26 -5.74 17.64
CA VAL A 411 10.54 -5.76 16.35
C VAL A 411 10.33 -4.33 15.89
N VAL A 412 10.59 -4.03 14.62
CA VAL A 412 10.27 -2.73 14.01
C VAL A 412 9.01 -2.83 13.15
N ASN A 413 8.18 -1.80 13.26
CA ASN A 413 6.85 -1.69 12.66
C ASN A 413 6.82 -0.46 11.75
N ASN A 414 6.22 -0.57 10.56
CA ASN A 414 6.24 0.52 9.56
C ASN A 414 4.88 1.21 9.32
N LYS A 415 3.85 0.91 10.13
CA LYS A 415 2.56 1.61 10.07
C LYS A 415 2.02 1.98 11.46
N THR A 416 1.25 3.06 11.52
CA THR A 416 0.36 3.47 12.62
C THR A 416 -0.95 3.99 12.04
N MET A 417 -2.03 4.00 12.83
CA MET A 417 -3.27 4.68 12.39
C MET A 417 -2.99 6.17 12.18
N PRO A 418 -3.34 6.74 11.00
CA PRO A 418 -3.08 8.14 10.68
C PRO A 418 -4.03 9.08 11.45
N GLY A 419 -5.28 8.67 11.71
CA GLY A 419 -6.29 9.53 12.31
C GLY A 419 -6.74 10.66 11.36
N PRO A 420 -7.54 11.62 11.87
CA PRO A 420 -8.08 12.72 11.09
C PRO A 420 -7.00 13.51 10.34
N ASN A 421 -7.27 13.88 9.09
CA ASN A 421 -6.38 14.66 8.22
C ASN A 421 -7.04 15.95 7.71
N THR A 422 -8.06 16.50 8.38
CA THR A 422 -8.68 17.78 7.96
C THR A 422 -7.69 18.95 7.78
N GLY A 423 -6.49 18.85 8.35
CA GLY A 423 -5.39 19.79 8.14
C GLY A 423 -4.54 19.58 6.88
N LEU A 424 -4.90 18.63 5.99
CA LEU A 424 -4.21 18.22 4.74
C LEU A 424 -3.90 19.38 3.80
N CYS A 425 -2.98 20.26 4.21
CA CYS A 425 -3.09 21.62 3.73
C CYS A 425 -2.77 21.74 2.26
N TYR A 426 -3.84 22.04 1.55
CA TYR A 426 -3.81 22.16 0.14
C TYR A 426 -3.71 23.64 -0.25
N GLY A 427 -2.50 24.22 -0.11
CA GLY A 427 -2.16 25.58 -0.56
C GLY A 427 -0.64 25.85 -0.64
N ARG A 428 -0.12 26.20 -1.82
CA ARG A 428 1.15 26.93 -1.98
C ARG A 428 0.90 28.10 -2.94
N PHE A 429 1.48 29.26 -2.61
CA PHE A 429 1.25 30.58 -3.22
C PHE A 429 -0.07 31.26 -2.78
N ARG A 430 0.11 32.34 -2.00
CA ARG A 430 -0.90 33.30 -1.48
C ARG A 430 -1.78 32.84 -0.30
N GLY A 431 -1.36 33.21 0.90
CA GLY A 431 -2.28 33.72 1.93
C GLY A 431 -3.30 32.74 2.52
N CYS A 432 -2.86 31.56 2.96
CA CYS A 432 -3.75 30.59 3.61
C CYS A 432 -4.32 31.06 4.97
N LEU A 433 -3.85 32.18 5.53
CA LEU A 433 -4.37 32.77 6.77
C LEU A 433 -4.31 34.29 6.74
N ASP A 434 -5.40 34.91 7.16
CA ASP A 434 -5.50 36.22 7.84
C ASP A 434 -6.91 36.41 8.45
N THR A 435 -7.94 35.76 7.88
CA THR A 435 -9.34 35.80 8.36
C THR A 435 -9.97 34.42 8.61
N SER A 436 -9.19 33.34 8.63
CA SER A 436 -9.70 31.98 8.82
C SER A 436 -10.07 31.67 10.28
N PRO A 437 -11.19 30.97 10.55
CA PRO A 437 -11.43 30.33 11.84
C PRO A 437 -10.60 29.04 12.05
N VAL A 438 -9.82 28.60 11.06
CA VAL A 438 -9.22 27.25 10.98
C VAL A 438 -7.80 27.32 10.36
N GLN A 439 -6.82 26.55 10.87
CA GLN A 439 -5.38 26.71 10.54
C GLN A 439 -4.70 25.47 9.95
N ALA A 440 -4.62 25.45 8.62
CA ALA A 440 -3.75 24.62 7.78
C ALA A 440 -2.45 24.09 8.44
N ARG A 441 -2.15 22.79 8.28
CA ARG A 441 -0.94 22.15 8.85
C ARG A 441 -0.07 21.46 7.80
N ALA A 442 1.21 21.32 8.12
CA ALA A 442 2.16 20.51 7.37
C ALA A 442 2.07 19.04 7.80
N ASN A 443 2.57 18.13 6.95
CA ASN A 443 2.68 16.68 7.23
C ASN A 443 1.32 16.06 7.58
N GLN A 444 0.42 16.10 6.61
CA GLN A 444 -0.99 15.70 6.75
C GLN A 444 -1.52 14.84 5.60
N TYR A 445 -0.71 14.63 4.54
CA TYR A 445 -0.98 13.57 3.56
C TYR A 445 -0.93 12.22 4.28
N ILE A 446 -1.68 11.21 3.83
CA ILE A 446 -1.79 9.95 4.57
C ILE A 446 -0.43 9.26 4.78
N LEU A 447 0.44 9.20 3.76
CA LEU A 447 1.82 8.68 3.91
C LEU A 447 2.74 9.59 4.76
N GLN A 448 2.33 10.84 5.05
CA GLN A 448 2.98 11.74 6.03
C GLN A 448 2.41 11.59 7.46
N LYS A 449 1.39 10.76 7.68
CA LYS A 449 0.76 10.49 9.00
C LYS A 449 0.96 9.05 9.49
N VAL A 450 1.67 8.22 8.73
CA VAL A 450 1.94 6.81 9.03
C VAL A 450 3.37 6.68 9.58
N ASP A 451 3.47 6.60 10.91
CA ASP A 451 4.73 6.54 11.65
C ASP A 451 5.31 5.12 11.69
N SER A 452 6.57 5.01 12.12
CA SER A 452 7.18 3.74 12.52
C SER A 452 7.23 3.57 14.04
N GLY A 453 7.28 2.33 14.48
CA GLY A 453 7.42 1.97 15.90
C GLY A 453 8.49 0.92 16.16
N LEU A 454 8.92 0.86 17.42
CA LEU A 454 9.75 -0.21 17.97
C LEU A 454 8.98 -0.89 19.09
N GLN A 455 8.89 -2.22 19.02
CA GLN A 455 8.29 -3.06 20.05
C GLN A 455 9.37 -3.89 20.75
N LYS A 456 9.28 -3.97 22.08
CA LYS A 456 10.02 -4.91 22.92
C LYS A 456 9.08 -6.01 23.36
N ILE A 457 9.42 -7.26 23.04
CA ILE A 457 8.65 -8.45 23.42
C ILE A 457 9.56 -9.36 24.26
N PRO A 458 9.38 -9.42 25.60
CA PRO A 458 9.99 -10.47 26.42
C PRO A 458 9.50 -11.84 25.96
N LEU A 459 10.40 -12.82 25.90
CA LEU A 459 10.14 -14.13 25.30
C LEU A 459 9.68 -15.14 26.37
N PRO A 460 8.36 -15.46 26.45
CA PRO A 460 7.83 -16.26 27.56
C PRO A 460 8.26 -17.72 27.43
N GLN A 461 8.69 -18.31 28.54
CA GLN A 461 9.04 -19.75 28.60
C GLN A 461 7.88 -20.63 29.10
N ASP A 462 6.83 -20.04 29.67
CA ASP A 462 5.62 -20.77 30.10
C ASP A 462 4.72 -21.10 28.89
N PRO A 463 4.48 -22.39 28.57
CA PRO A 463 3.59 -22.80 27.49
C PRO A 463 2.18 -22.21 27.60
N LYS A 464 1.66 -21.95 28.82
CA LYS A 464 0.32 -21.37 29.00
C LYS A 464 0.24 -19.93 28.51
N ILE A 465 1.31 -19.15 28.70
CA ILE A 465 1.41 -17.78 28.19
C ILE A 465 1.50 -17.82 26.66
N LEU A 466 2.32 -18.73 26.11
CA LEU A 466 2.46 -18.91 24.66
C LEU A 466 1.15 -19.37 23.99
N ASP A 467 0.40 -20.29 24.61
CA ASP A 467 -0.90 -20.75 24.13
C ASP A 467 -1.95 -19.64 24.14
N ARG A 468 -2.00 -18.84 25.24
CA ARG A 468 -2.87 -17.66 25.33
C ARG A 468 -2.55 -16.66 24.21
N LEU A 469 -1.29 -16.26 24.08
CA LEU A 469 -0.84 -15.31 23.06
C LEU A 469 -1.11 -15.82 21.64
N THR A 470 -1.01 -17.13 21.40
CA THR A 470 -1.33 -17.74 20.11
C THR A 470 -2.81 -17.59 19.75
N ARG A 471 -3.73 -17.83 20.71
CA ARG A 471 -5.17 -17.66 20.48
C ARG A 471 -5.60 -16.21 20.44
N GLU A 472 -5.00 -15.33 21.23
CA GLU A 472 -5.21 -13.87 21.16
C GLU A 472 -4.73 -13.32 19.80
N THR A 473 -3.56 -13.74 19.32
CA THR A 473 -3.05 -13.34 17.99
C THR A 473 -3.93 -13.87 16.86
N TRP A 474 -4.48 -15.09 16.99
CA TRP A 474 -5.50 -15.58 16.06
C TRP A 474 -6.77 -14.72 16.09
N GLN A 475 -7.37 -14.48 17.26
CA GLN A 475 -8.59 -13.68 17.42
C GLN A 475 -8.43 -12.22 16.98
N ASN A 476 -7.23 -11.65 17.09
CA ASN A 476 -6.92 -10.30 16.64
C ASN A 476 -6.93 -10.15 15.10
N ASN A 477 -6.65 -11.23 14.37
CA ASN A 477 -6.54 -11.21 12.90
C ASN A 477 -7.70 -11.93 12.21
N HIS A 478 -8.36 -12.84 12.93
CA HIS A 478 -9.56 -13.55 12.52
C HIS A 478 -10.61 -13.44 13.64
N PRO A 479 -11.18 -12.24 13.88
CA PRO A 479 -12.11 -12.01 14.98
C PRO A 479 -13.33 -12.92 14.82
N ALA A 480 -13.44 -13.90 15.72
CA ALA A 480 -14.53 -14.86 15.76
C ALA A 480 -15.81 -14.17 16.27
N ILE A 481 -16.41 -13.35 15.41
CA ILE A 481 -17.75 -12.79 15.52
C ILE A 481 -18.65 -13.71 14.70
N PRO A 482 -19.33 -14.70 15.31
CA PRO A 482 -20.21 -15.58 14.56
C PRO A 482 -21.38 -14.75 14.04
N LEU A 483 -21.68 -14.87 12.75
CA LEU A 483 -22.92 -14.31 12.20
C LEU A 483 -24.11 -14.90 12.95
N THR A 484 -25.02 -14.05 13.41
CA THR A 484 -26.27 -14.50 14.04
C THR A 484 -27.11 -15.32 13.04
N PRO A 485 -28.03 -16.18 13.49
CA PRO A 485 -28.90 -16.94 12.59
C PRO A 485 -29.67 -16.06 11.59
N GLN A 486 -30.01 -14.81 11.98
CA GLN A 486 -30.65 -13.84 11.08
C GLN A 486 -29.70 -13.33 9.99
N GLU A 487 -28.45 -13.01 10.33
CA GLU A 487 -27.45 -12.57 9.34
C GLU A 487 -27.08 -13.71 8.37
N GLN A 488 -26.99 -14.95 8.87
CA GLN A 488 -26.82 -16.14 8.04
C GLN A 488 -28.01 -16.34 7.09
N ALA A 489 -29.26 -16.16 7.58
CA ALA A 489 -30.46 -16.23 6.76
C ALA A 489 -30.51 -15.12 5.69
N THR A 490 -30.09 -13.90 6.01
CA THR A 490 -29.98 -12.79 5.04
C THR A 490 -28.96 -13.12 3.94
N LEU A 491 -27.77 -13.63 4.26
CA LEU A 491 -26.78 -14.02 3.25
C LEU A 491 -27.24 -15.20 2.40
N ALA A 492 -27.87 -16.22 3.00
CA ALA A 492 -28.44 -17.35 2.28
C ALA A 492 -29.56 -16.91 1.32
N PHE A 493 -30.42 -15.99 1.76
CA PHE A 493 -31.45 -15.38 0.92
C PHE A 493 -30.84 -14.60 -0.25
N LEU A 494 -29.84 -13.74 0.00
CA LEU A 494 -29.20 -12.95 -1.06
C LEU A 494 -28.53 -13.86 -2.10
N ARG A 495 -27.82 -14.90 -1.66
CA ARG A 495 -27.21 -15.93 -2.54
C ARG A 495 -28.23 -16.67 -3.41
N GLN A 496 -29.48 -16.79 -2.95
CA GLN A 496 -30.55 -17.43 -3.72
C GLN A 496 -31.22 -16.50 -4.74
N HIS A 497 -31.27 -15.19 -4.48
CA HIS A 497 -32.08 -14.23 -5.23
C HIS A 497 -31.28 -13.19 -6.03
N VAL A 498 -29.99 -13.00 -5.74
CA VAL A 498 -29.07 -12.18 -6.52
C VAL A 498 -28.24 -13.11 -7.41
N HIS A 499 -28.16 -12.78 -8.69
CA HIS A 499 -27.42 -13.55 -9.69
C HIS A 499 -26.26 -12.75 -10.29
N HIS A 500 -26.30 -11.43 -10.18
CA HIS A 500 -25.32 -10.52 -10.77
C HIS A 500 -24.79 -9.53 -9.74
N VAL A 501 -23.48 -9.31 -9.77
CA VAL A 501 -22.78 -8.27 -9.03
C VAL A 501 -22.01 -7.41 -10.03
N ILE A 502 -22.28 -6.10 -10.02
CA ILE A 502 -21.46 -5.11 -10.71
C ILE A 502 -20.60 -4.44 -9.63
N TYR A 503 -19.28 -4.60 -9.75
CA TYR A 503 -18.29 -4.03 -8.85
C TYR A 503 -17.61 -2.85 -9.53
N VAL A 504 -17.86 -1.65 -9.01
CA VAL A 504 -17.33 -0.39 -9.52
C VAL A 504 -16.21 0.09 -8.61
N ILE A 505 -15.02 0.30 -9.17
CA ILE A 505 -13.93 1.02 -8.51
C ILE A 505 -13.78 2.41 -9.14
N LYS A 506 -13.56 3.38 -8.27
CA LYS A 506 -13.24 4.78 -8.56
C LYS A 506 -11.92 5.18 -7.86
N GLU A 507 -11.56 6.46 -7.84
CA GLU A 507 -10.21 6.93 -7.49
C GLU A 507 -10.20 8.04 -6.41
N ASN A 508 -9.53 7.75 -5.29
CA ASN A 508 -8.94 8.73 -4.35
C ASN A 508 -9.83 9.71 -3.55
N ARG A 509 -11.14 9.49 -3.34
CA ARG A 509 -12.02 10.47 -2.63
C ARG A 509 -12.28 10.14 -1.15
N SER A 510 -12.23 11.16 -0.28
CA SER A 510 -12.65 10.98 1.13
C SER A 510 -14.17 11.04 1.31
N TYR A 511 -14.66 10.52 2.45
CA TYR A 511 -16.08 10.61 2.78
C TYR A 511 -16.53 12.07 2.87
N ASP A 512 -15.79 12.91 3.60
CA ASP A 512 -16.17 14.31 3.81
C ASP A 512 -16.14 15.16 2.52
N GLN A 513 -15.25 14.86 1.56
CA GLN A 513 -15.19 15.55 0.26
C GLN A 513 -16.50 15.44 -0.55
N ILE A 514 -17.16 14.29 -0.47
CA ILE A 514 -18.35 13.96 -1.25
C ILE A 514 -19.63 14.10 -0.41
N PHE A 515 -19.64 13.62 0.83
CA PHE A 515 -20.84 13.51 1.67
C PHE A 515 -20.81 14.42 2.92
N GLY A 516 -19.84 15.33 3.04
CA GLY A 516 -19.80 16.30 4.13
C GLY A 516 -21.05 17.19 4.23
N ASP A 517 -21.73 17.50 3.12
CA ASP A 517 -22.98 18.29 3.09
C ASP A 517 -24.27 17.45 3.27
N LEU A 518 -24.18 16.15 3.57
CA LEU A 518 -25.35 15.36 3.96
C LEU A 518 -25.84 15.75 5.37
N PRO A 519 -27.14 16.03 5.57
CA PRO A 519 -27.71 16.36 6.88
C PRO A 519 -27.93 15.12 7.78
N ARG A 520 -27.22 14.03 7.50
CA ARG A 520 -27.35 12.70 8.14
C ARG A 520 -26.03 11.96 8.06
N GLY A 521 -25.80 11.07 9.02
CA GLY A 521 -24.48 10.47 9.23
C GLY A 521 -23.47 11.50 9.75
N ASN A 522 -22.24 11.06 9.93
CA ASN A 522 -21.16 11.85 10.49
C ASN A 522 -20.32 12.55 9.40
N GLY A 523 -20.72 13.72 8.94
CA GLY A 523 -19.98 14.53 7.94
C GLY A 523 -19.64 15.95 8.44
N ASP A 524 -18.51 16.51 8.01
CA ASP A 524 -18.24 17.96 8.17
C ASP A 524 -18.48 18.74 6.87
N PRO A 525 -19.54 19.56 6.76
CA PRO A 525 -19.86 20.34 5.55
C PRO A 525 -18.83 21.42 5.21
N LYS A 526 -17.83 21.67 6.07
CA LYS A 526 -16.68 22.55 5.76
C LYS A 526 -15.64 21.88 4.85
N LEU A 527 -15.74 20.57 4.63
CA LEU A 527 -14.78 19.76 3.89
C LEU A 527 -15.33 19.23 2.55
N ALA A 528 -16.62 19.46 2.27
CA ALA A 528 -17.29 19.02 1.05
C ALA A 528 -16.84 19.84 -0.18
N GLU A 529 -15.78 19.38 -0.86
CA GLU A 529 -15.27 19.96 -2.10
C GLU A 529 -16.16 19.66 -3.33
N PHE A 530 -16.86 18.51 -3.33
CA PHE A 530 -17.74 18.09 -4.41
C PHE A 530 -19.16 17.80 -3.89
N PRO A 531 -19.85 18.81 -3.33
CA PRO A 531 -21.15 18.66 -2.69
C PRO A 531 -22.24 18.27 -3.69
N ARG A 532 -23.48 18.06 -3.21
CA ARG A 532 -24.65 17.60 -3.99
C ARG A 532 -24.85 18.21 -5.38
N ARG A 533 -24.46 19.47 -5.58
CA ARG A 533 -24.59 20.14 -6.89
C ARG A 533 -23.60 19.60 -7.93
N THR A 534 -22.45 19.12 -7.50
CA THR A 534 -21.45 18.41 -8.31
C THR A 534 -21.79 16.93 -8.42
N THR A 535 -22.18 16.29 -7.30
CA THR A 535 -22.38 14.83 -7.20
C THR A 535 -23.84 14.39 -6.89
N PRO A 536 -24.84 14.83 -7.68
CA PRO A 536 -26.25 14.61 -7.36
C PRO A 536 -26.69 13.13 -7.34
N ASN A 537 -26.00 12.24 -8.06
CA ASN A 537 -26.39 10.83 -8.17
C ASN A 537 -25.85 10.01 -6.99
N GLN A 538 -24.60 10.21 -6.58
CA GLN A 538 -24.03 9.58 -5.38
C GLN A 538 -24.78 10.03 -4.12
N HIS A 539 -25.09 11.33 -4.03
CA HIS A 539 -25.96 11.87 -2.96
C HIS A 539 -27.33 11.19 -2.92
N ARG A 540 -27.98 11.06 -4.09
CA ARG A 540 -29.27 10.37 -4.20
C ARG A 540 -29.18 8.91 -3.79
N ALA A 541 -28.11 8.21 -4.17
CA ALA A 541 -27.89 6.83 -3.78
C ALA A 541 -27.77 6.69 -2.24
N ALA A 542 -26.93 7.51 -1.61
CA ALA A 542 -26.77 7.52 -0.15
C ALA A 542 -28.07 7.86 0.62
N GLU A 543 -28.92 8.73 0.07
CA GLU A 543 -30.22 9.07 0.69
C GLU A 543 -31.32 8.05 0.46
N GLN A 544 -31.41 7.50 -0.76
CA GLN A 544 -32.45 6.55 -1.13
C GLN A 544 -32.18 5.13 -0.61
N TYR A 545 -30.92 4.78 -0.40
CA TYR A 545 -30.47 3.44 -0.02
C TYR A 545 -29.83 3.49 1.38
N VAL A 546 -28.53 3.20 1.48
CA VAL A 546 -27.77 3.19 2.72
C VAL A 546 -26.60 4.15 2.63
N LEU A 547 -26.51 5.03 3.63
CA LEU A 547 -25.33 5.84 3.89
C LEU A 547 -24.38 5.09 4.82
N LEU A 548 -23.18 4.77 4.34
CA LEU A 548 -22.09 4.21 5.12
C LEU A 548 -21.18 5.36 5.59
N ASP A 549 -21.40 5.89 6.79
CA ASP A 549 -20.70 7.09 7.29
C ASP A 549 -19.39 6.81 8.03
N ASN A 550 -18.98 5.54 8.04
CA ASN A 550 -17.78 5.03 8.71
C ASN A 550 -17.08 3.93 7.87
N PHE A 551 -17.12 4.04 6.54
CA PHE A 551 -16.45 3.08 5.65
C PHE A 551 -14.97 3.43 5.48
N LEU A 552 -14.09 2.46 5.74
CA LEU A 552 -12.64 2.62 5.60
C LEU A 552 -12.12 1.87 4.38
N VAL A 553 -11.53 2.57 3.42
CA VAL A 553 -10.68 1.93 2.41
C VAL A 553 -9.42 1.37 3.10
N THR A 554 -9.00 0.15 2.76
CA THR A 554 -7.88 -0.49 3.46
C THR A 554 -6.50 -0.10 2.90
N GLY A 555 -6.45 0.47 1.69
CA GLY A 555 -5.24 1.09 1.14
C GLY A 555 -5.05 2.54 1.59
N GLU A 556 -3.81 3.03 1.51
CA GLU A 556 -3.49 4.44 1.73
C GLU A 556 -3.45 5.26 0.43
N VAL A 557 -3.11 4.63 -0.69
CA VAL A 557 -2.88 5.22 -2.02
C VAL A 557 -3.09 4.15 -3.10
N SER A 558 -3.29 4.49 -4.38
CA SER A 558 -3.73 3.52 -5.41
C SER A 558 -2.79 2.32 -5.52
N GLY A 559 -1.51 2.58 -5.25
CA GLY A 559 -0.42 1.66 -4.92
C GLY A 559 -0.79 0.40 -4.16
N ASN A 560 -1.59 0.52 -3.12
CA ASN A 560 -2.15 -0.62 -2.40
C ASN A 560 -3.68 -0.61 -2.33
N GLY A 561 -4.36 0.50 -2.62
CA GLY A 561 -5.81 0.57 -2.84
C GLY A 561 -6.27 -0.49 -3.83
N TRP A 562 -5.66 -0.56 -5.02
CA TRP A 562 -5.96 -1.60 -6.01
C TRP A 562 -5.65 -3.03 -5.53
N ALA A 563 -4.60 -3.23 -4.73
CA ALA A 563 -4.26 -4.55 -4.19
C ALA A 563 -5.26 -5.01 -3.12
N TRP A 564 -5.68 -4.11 -2.23
CA TRP A 564 -6.74 -4.36 -1.25
C TRP A 564 -8.09 -4.58 -1.93
N SER A 565 -8.48 -3.76 -2.90
CA SER A 565 -9.78 -3.81 -3.57
C SER A 565 -9.92 -4.94 -4.61
N THR A 566 -8.82 -5.50 -5.14
CA THR A 566 -8.91 -6.64 -6.09
C THR A 566 -8.51 -8.00 -5.52
N ALA A 567 -7.71 -8.05 -4.46
CA ALA A 567 -7.21 -9.29 -3.87
C ALA A 567 -7.28 -9.35 -2.32
N GLY A 568 -7.71 -8.28 -1.65
CA GLY A 568 -7.82 -8.25 -0.19
C GLY A 568 -6.50 -8.41 0.56
N ARG A 569 -5.34 -8.12 -0.07
CA ARG A 569 -4.03 -8.00 0.59
C ARG A 569 -3.00 -7.28 -0.30
N GLU A 570 -2.08 -6.55 0.34
CA GLU A 570 -0.91 -5.92 -0.30
C GLU A 570 0.29 -6.89 -0.39
N SER A 571 1.14 -6.78 -1.42
CA SER A 571 2.35 -7.61 -1.61
C SER A 571 3.54 -7.16 -0.74
N TYR A 572 4.49 -8.06 -0.46
CA TYR A 572 5.71 -7.73 0.32
C TYR A 572 6.60 -6.69 -0.37
N LEU A 573 6.65 -6.72 -1.70
CA LEU A 573 7.39 -5.75 -2.50
C LEU A 573 6.71 -4.37 -2.41
N SER A 574 5.39 -4.32 -2.61
CA SER A 574 4.57 -3.09 -2.54
C SER A 574 4.80 -2.32 -1.24
N VAL A 575 4.75 -3.00 -0.09
CA VAL A 575 4.93 -2.39 1.25
C VAL A 575 6.26 -1.64 1.39
N LYS A 576 7.27 -1.98 0.58
CA LYS A 576 8.59 -1.32 0.56
C LYS A 576 8.77 -0.34 -0.58
N THR A 577 8.26 -0.63 -1.79
CA THR A 577 8.47 0.23 -2.98
C THR A 577 7.50 1.41 -3.05
N LEU A 578 6.27 1.26 -2.55
CA LEU A 578 5.23 2.29 -2.56
C LEU A 578 5.73 3.64 -1.97
N PRO A 579 6.38 3.70 -0.78
CA PRO A 579 6.87 4.98 -0.25
C PRO A 579 7.99 5.63 -1.10
N LEU A 580 8.73 4.87 -1.91
CA LEU A 580 9.72 5.42 -2.84
C LEU A 580 9.07 5.97 -4.11
N SER A 581 8.06 5.29 -4.66
CA SER A 581 7.32 5.75 -5.83
C SER A 581 6.56 7.05 -5.52
N TYR A 582 5.74 7.05 -4.46
CA TYR A 582 4.90 8.21 -4.08
C TYR A 582 5.68 9.41 -3.54
N SER A 583 6.93 9.24 -3.10
CA SER A 583 7.75 10.37 -2.61
C SER A 583 8.60 11.06 -3.69
N ASN A 584 8.24 10.93 -4.97
CA ASN A 584 9.05 11.38 -6.12
C ASN A 584 10.45 10.74 -6.16
N GLY A 585 10.63 9.55 -5.55
CA GLY A 585 11.88 8.78 -5.64
C GLY A 585 12.12 8.27 -7.06
N GLY A 586 11.07 7.81 -7.76
CA GLY A 586 11.14 7.28 -9.13
C GLY A 586 11.33 5.77 -9.21
N GLY A 587 10.75 5.03 -8.27
CA GLY A 587 10.56 3.58 -8.39
C GLY A 587 9.48 3.21 -9.42
N ALA A 588 9.12 1.93 -9.48
CA ALA A 588 8.10 1.42 -10.38
C ALA A 588 6.68 1.49 -9.78
N TYR A 589 5.69 1.52 -10.68
CA TYR A 589 4.27 1.25 -10.42
C TYR A 589 4.06 -0.26 -10.69
N ASP A 590 4.56 -1.12 -9.78
CA ASP A 590 4.63 -2.58 -10.02
C ASP A 590 3.28 -3.30 -9.87
N TRP A 591 2.28 -2.62 -9.32
CA TRP A 591 0.90 -3.08 -9.15
C TRP A 591 0.10 -2.96 -10.46
N GLU A 592 -1.18 -3.35 -10.43
CA GLU A 592 -2.06 -3.50 -11.61
C GLU A 592 -1.45 -4.30 -12.78
N GLY A 593 -0.51 -5.21 -12.52
CA GLY A 593 0.14 -6.06 -13.53
C GLY A 593 1.19 -5.35 -14.42
N SER A 594 1.68 -4.18 -14.02
CA SER A 594 2.56 -3.33 -14.84
C SER A 594 4.01 -3.26 -14.31
N ASN A 595 4.60 -4.41 -13.98
CA ASN A 595 5.98 -4.56 -13.47
C ASN A 595 7.00 -3.69 -14.25
N ARG A 596 7.71 -2.79 -13.55
CA ARG A 596 8.64 -1.78 -14.12
C ARG A 596 8.05 -0.92 -15.26
N GLY A 597 6.73 -0.67 -15.20
CA GLY A 597 5.97 0.06 -16.23
C GLY A 597 5.66 -0.76 -17.48
N ILE A 598 5.73 -2.10 -17.38
CA ILE A 598 5.57 -3.04 -18.50
C ILE A 598 4.41 -3.99 -18.21
N ASN A 599 3.41 -4.01 -19.10
CA ASN A 599 2.30 -4.97 -19.06
C ASN A 599 2.82 -6.41 -19.16
N VAL A 600 2.60 -7.22 -18.11
CA VAL A 600 3.11 -8.60 -18.04
C VAL A 600 2.21 -9.64 -18.68
N ALA A 601 0.94 -9.34 -18.97
CA ALA A 601 0.04 -10.32 -19.59
C ALA A 601 0.41 -10.61 -21.06
N LEU A 602 0.99 -9.65 -21.76
CA LEU A 602 1.60 -9.85 -23.07
C LEU A 602 3.05 -10.30 -22.96
N THR A 603 3.55 -10.97 -24.00
CA THR A 603 4.96 -11.40 -24.13
C THR A 603 5.51 -11.12 -25.53
N GLY A 604 6.85 -11.08 -25.65
CA GLY A 604 7.57 -11.04 -26.92
C GLY A 604 7.08 -9.96 -27.91
N ALA A 605 6.84 -10.37 -29.15
CA ALA A 605 6.38 -9.47 -30.22
C ALA A 605 5.00 -8.86 -29.95
N ALA A 606 4.09 -9.58 -29.27
CA ALA A 606 2.77 -9.03 -28.93
C ALA A 606 2.88 -7.89 -27.92
N ARG A 607 3.79 -8.02 -26.94
CA ARG A 607 4.10 -6.95 -25.97
C ARG A 607 4.66 -5.70 -26.67
N ARG A 608 5.63 -5.86 -27.57
CA ARG A 608 6.19 -4.73 -28.37
C ARG A 608 5.18 -4.12 -29.36
N ALA A 609 4.22 -4.90 -29.85
CA ALA A 609 3.14 -4.38 -30.71
C ALA A 609 2.10 -3.55 -29.94
N ALA A 610 1.91 -3.80 -28.64
CA ALA A 610 1.04 -3.01 -27.78
C ALA A 610 1.74 -1.77 -27.20
N ASP A 611 3.06 -1.85 -26.96
CA ASP A 611 3.90 -0.71 -26.58
C ASP A 611 5.28 -0.74 -27.28
N PRO A 612 5.45 0.01 -28.39
CA PRO A 612 6.70 0.08 -29.14
C PRO A 612 7.74 1.03 -28.50
N ARG A 613 7.53 1.51 -27.27
CA ARG A 613 8.58 2.15 -26.46
C ARG A 613 9.55 1.11 -25.87
N LEU A 614 9.16 -0.16 -25.86
CA LEU A 614 9.95 -1.28 -25.33
C LEU A 614 11.15 -1.61 -26.25
N PRO A 615 12.34 -1.89 -25.67
CA PRO A 615 13.49 -2.36 -26.44
C PRO A 615 13.25 -3.76 -27.01
N GLU A 616 14.05 -4.14 -28.02
CA GLU A 616 14.09 -5.52 -28.52
C GLU A 616 14.94 -6.44 -27.63
N ASP A 617 14.69 -6.40 -26.32
CA ASP A 617 15.29 -7.31 -25.33
C ASP A 617 14.34 -8.51 -25.09
N PRO A 618 14.71 -9.73 -25.51
CA PRO A 618 13.93 -10.95 -25.21
C PRO A 618 13.99 -11.36 -23.73
N ASP A 619 15.02 -10.93 -23.01
CA ASP A 619 15.26 -11.21 -21.59
C ASP A 619 14.68 -10.12 -20.67
N LEU A 620 13.92 -9.15 -21.21
CA LEU A 620 13.21 -8.14 -20.41
C LEU A 620 11.83 -8.67 -19.97
N LEU A 621 11.74 -9.14 -18.72
CA LEU A 621 10.55 -9.76 -18.13
C LEU A 621 9.94 -10.89 -19.01
N PRO A 622 10.71 -11.91 -19.45
CA PRO A 622 10.16 -13.09 -20.11
C PRO A 622 9.01 -13.74 -19.33
N GLY A 623 8.11 -14.40 -20.06
CA GLY A 623 6.87 -14.96 -19.50
C GLY A 623 5.90 -13.90 -18.98
N THR A 624 4.89 -14.35 -18.23
CA THR A 624 3.79 -13.52 -17.70
C THR A 624 3.75 -13.45 -16.17
N ALA A 625 4.89 -13.66 -15.51
CA ALA A 625 4.96 -13.56 -14.06
C ALA A 625 4.83 -12.10 -13.60
N ASP A 626 3.99 -11.87 -12.60
CA ASP A 626 3.82 -10.59 -11.90
C ASP A 626 4.47 -10.66 -10.50
N ALA A 627 5.37 -9.73 -10.19
CA ALA A 627 6.04 -9.59 -8.90
C ALA A 627 5.08 -9.25 -7.73
N ALA A 628 3.98 -8.53 -7.99
CA ALA A 628 3.00 -8.10 -7.00
C ALA A 628 1.83 -9.08 -6.82
N ALA A 629 1.61 -10.00 -7.77
CA ALA A 629 0.41 -10.83 -7.80
C ALA A 629 0.32 -11.86 -6.64
N PRO A 630 -0.86 -12.02 -6.01
CA PRO A 630 -1.05 -12.94 -4.90
C PRO A 630 -1.43 -14.37 -5.35
N ASP A 631 -1.06 -15.38 -4.55
CA ASP A 631 -1.48 -16.78 -4.72
C ASP A 631 -2.85 -17.05 -4.06
N ALA A 632 -3.59 -18.00 -4.62
CA ALA A 632 -4.81 -18.51 -4.01
C ALA A 632 -4.53 -19.35 -2.75
N MET A 633 -5.57 -19.55 -1.92
CA MET A 633 -5.48 -20.35 -0.69
C MET A 633 -5.04 -21.80 -0.89
N ASP A 634 -5.31 -22.41 -2.05
CA ASP A 634 -4.84 -23.75 -2.44
C ASP A 634 -3.35 -23.78 -2.86
N GLY A 635 -2.70 -22.61 -2.96
CA GLY A 635 -1.32 -22.42 -3.42
C GLY A 635 -1.15 -22.24 -4.93
N ALA A 636 -2.22 -22.02 -5.70
CA ALA A 636 -2.13 -21.75 -7.14
C ALA A 636 -1.45 -20.39 -7.41
N ARG A 637 -0.36 -20.42 -8.21
CA ARG A 637 0.52 -19.27 -8.47
C ARG A 637 -0.21 -18.12 -9.14
N GLN A 638 -0.22 -16.95 -8.50
CA GLN A 638 -0.74 -15.68 -9.01
C GLN A 638 -2.27 -15.72 -9.32
N LYS A 639 -3.04 -16.46 -8.49
CA LYS A 639 -4.49 -16.68 -8.60
C LYS A 639 -5.31 -16.15 -7.40
N GLY A 640 -4.77 -15.20 -6.65
CA GLY A 640 -5.36 -14.67 -5.40
C GLY A 640 -6.38 -13.53 -5.57
N TYR A 641 -6.80 -13.20 -6.80
CA TYR A 641 -7.74 -12.10 -7.06
C TYR A 641 -9.21 -12.53 -7.05
N LEU A 642 -10.11 -11.55 -7.03
CA LEU A 642 -11.57 -11.76 -7.01
C LEU A 642 -12.06 -12.52 -8.25
N TRP A 643 -11.59 -12.13 -9.44
CA TRP A 643 -11.89 -12.84 -10.68
C TRP A 643 -11.30 -14.26 -10.68
N SER A 644 -10.07 -14.45 -10.17
CA SER A 644 -9.45 -15.77 -10.07
C SER A 644 -10.28 -16.71 -9.19
N ALA A 645 -10.84 -16.19 -8.09
CA ALA A 645 -11.74 -16.95 -7.20
C ALA A 645 -13.09 -17.25 -7.86
N ALA A 646 -13.69 -16.27 -8.54
CA ALA A 646 -14.93 -16.43 -9.31
C ALA A 646 -14.79 -17.51 -10.40
N LEU A 647 -13.76 -17.40 -11.25
CA LEU A 647 -13.50 -18.32 -12.36
C LEU A 647 -13.24 -19.76 -11.90
N ARG A 648 -12.54 -19.96 -10.77
CA ARG A 648 -12.37 -21.29 -10.15
C ARG A 648 -13.69 -21.97 -9.77
N GLN A 649 -14.76 -21.21 -9.59
CA GLN A 649 -16.07 -21.72 -9.14
C GLN A 649 -17.15 -21.57 -10.23
N GLY A 650 -16.74 -21.35 -11.49
CA GLY A 650 -17.63 -21.26 -12.64
C GLY A 650 -18.44 -19.97 -12.74
N VAL A 651 -18.20 -18.99 -11.86
CA VAL A 651 -18.87 -17.69 -11.90
C VAL A 651 -18.35 -16.91 -13.10
N THR A 652 -19.28 -16.47 -13.95
CA THR A 652 -18.95 -15.73 -15.18
C THR A 652 -18.47 -14.31 -14.89
N VAL A 653 -17.32 -13.93 -15.46
CA VAL A 653 -16.67 -12.62 -15.22
C VAL A 653 -16.53 -11.83 -16.54
N ARG A 654 -16.79 -10.51 -16.49
CA ARG A 654 -16.49 -9.55 -17.57
C ARG A 654 -15.77 -8.34 -16.99
N ASN A 655 -14.77 -7.82 -17.71
CA ASN A 655 -13.94 -6.70 -17.25
C ASN A 655 -14.05 -5.46 -18.15
N TYR A 656 -14.28 -4.32 -17.52
CA TYR A 656 -14.36 -2.98 -18.10
C TYR A 656 -13.42 -2.04 -17.31
N GLY A 657 -12.12 -2.17 -17.53
CA GLY A 657 -11.13 -1.20 -17.03
C GLY A 657 -10.24 -1.62 -15.87
N PHE A 658 -10.49 -2.74 -15.17
CA PHE A 658 -9.54 -3.20 -14.13
C PHE A 658 -8.26 -3.70 -14.80
N PHE A 659 -7.10 -3.25 -14.31
CA PHE A 659 -5.77 -3.65 -14.83
C PHE A 659 -5.73 -3.52 -16.36
N LEU A 660 -6.06 -2.34 -16.90
CA LEU A 660 -6.23 -2.10 -18.34
C LEU A 660 -5.26 -1.03 -18.87
N SER A 661 -4.11 -1.48 -19.37
CA SER A 661 -3.12 -0.62 -20.02
C SER A 661 -3.67 -0.03 -21.33
N LEU A 662 -3.46 1.26 -21.58
CA LEU A 662 -3.73 1.86 -22.90
C LEU A 662 -2.69 1.40 -23.93
N TYR A 663 -3.08 1.36 -25.20
CA TYR A 663 -2.12 1.16 -26.30
C TYR A 663 -1.23 2.37 -26.51
N HIS A 664 0.05 2.15 -26.80
CA HIS A 664 0.96 3.17 -27.32
C HIS A 664 1.36 2.82 -28.76
N ARG A 665 1.66 3.82 -29.60
CA ARG A 665 2.15 3.62 -30.98
C ARG A 665 3.39 4.46 -31.26
N ALA A 666 4.24 3.98 -32.16
CA ALA A 666 5.51 4.64 -32.50
C ALA A 666 5.30 6.00 -33.19
N GLU A 667 4.20 6.15 -33.93
CA GLU A 667 3.82 7.37 -34.67
C GLU A 667 2.89 8.29 -33.86
N ASP A 668 2.25 7.78 -32.80
CA ASP A 668 1.36 8.52 -31.91
C ASP A 668 1.51 8.01 -30.48
N THR A 669 2.28 8.76 -29.67
CA THR A 669 2.49 8.46 -28.24
C THR A 669 1.23 8.66 -27.39
N THR A 670 0.17 9.23 -27.99
CA THR A 670 -1.11 9.60 -27.40
C THR A 670 -2.27 8.95 -28.16
N TYR A 671 -2.25 7.61 -28.29
CA TYR A 671 -3.24 6.83 -29.05
C TYR A 671 -4.68 7.31 -28.79
N LYS A 672 -5.19 8.07 -29.76
CA LYS A 672 -6.30 9.00 -29.54
C LYS A 672 -7.55 8.24 -29.15
N ALA A 673 -8.18 8.68 -28.06
CA ALA A 673 -9.45 8.17 -27.61
C ALA A 673 -10.51 8.18 -28.72
N SER A 674 -11.48 7.27 -28.65
CA SER A 674 -12.66 7.27 -29.50
C SER A 674 -13.91 7.14 -28.64
N ARG A 675 -14.93 7.94 -28.97
CA ARG A 675 -16.27 7.88 -28.38
C ARG A 675 -17.06 6.65 -28.85
N HIS A 676 -16.59 5.97 -29.91
CA HIS A 676 -17.30 4.92 -30.65
C HIS A 676 -16.34 3.75 -30.99
N ALA A 677 -15.46 3.41 -30.04
CA ALA A 677 -14.33 2.49 -30.24
C ALA A 677 -14.72 1.16 -30.88
N PHE A 678 -15.83 0.54 -30.46
CA PHE A 678 -16.33 -0.69 -31.09
C PHE A 678 -16.76 -0.49 -32.55
N ALA A 679 -17.48 0.60 -32.87
CA ALA A 679 -17.94 0.86 -34.23
C ALA A 679 -16.79 1.20 -35.19
N GLU A 680 -15.74 1.85 -34.68
CA GLU A 680 -14.48 2.11 -35.40
C GLU A 680 -13.57 0.87 -35.53
N GLN A 681 -13.91 -0.25 -34.87
CA GLN A 681 -13.02 -1.41 -34.69
C GLN A 681 -11.63 -1.00 -34.16
N LYS A 682 -11.64 -0.10 -33.17
CA LYS A 682 -10.47 0.59 -32.62
C LYS A 682 -10.31 0.28 -31.11
N PRO A 683 -9.68 -0.85 -30.74
CA PRO A 683 -9.38 -1.19 -29.35
C PRO A 683 -8.68 -0.06 -28.60
N GLN A 684 -9.10 0.26 -27.38
CA GLN A 684 -8.58 1.34 -26.54
C GLN A 684 -7.46 0.88 -25.60
N GLY A 685 -7.48 -0.38 -25.16
CA GLY A 685 -6.46 -0.94 -24.27
C GLY A 685 -6.32 -2.46 -24.33
N VAL A 686 -5.38 -2.97 -23.54
CA VAL A 686 -5.11 -4.40 -23.32
C VAL A 686 -4.88 -4.68 -21.84
N SER A 687 -5.49 -5.74 -21.30
CA SER A 687 -5.34 -6.03 -19.87
C SER A 687 -3.91 -6.41 -19.51
N ALA A 688 -3.49 -6.05 -18.31
CA ALA A 688 -2.22 -6.41 -17.69
C ALA A 688 -2.31 -7.68 -16.82
N ASN A 689 -3.50 -8.28 -16.66
CA ASN A 689 -3.67 -9.58 -16.03
C ASN A 689 -4.00 -10.70 -17.06
N PRO A 690 -3.27 -11.83 -17.08
CA PRO A 690 -3.53 -12.93 -18.03
C PRO A 690 -4.93 -13.54 -17.98
N GLU A 691 -5.62 -13.51 -16.83
CA GLU A 691 -6.98 -14.07 -16.71
C GLU A 691 -8.06 -13.09 -17.15
N LEU A 692 -7.82 -11.79 -16.98
CA LEU A 692 -8.72 -10.74 -17.45
C LEU A 692 -8.54 -10.47 -18.95
N ALA A 693 -7.38 -10.73 -19.55
CA ALA A 693 -7.13 -10.50 -20.98
C ALA A 693 -8.22 -11.06 -21.93
N PRO A 694 -8.66 -12.33 -21.85
CA PRO A 694 -9.75 -12.85 -22.68
C PRO A 694 -11.17 -12.42 -22.21
N LEU A 695 -11.29 -11.77 -21.05
CA LEU A 695 -12.56 -11.36 -20.42
C LEU A 695 -12.77 -9.84 -20.44
N THR A 696 -11.79 -9.08 -20.92
CA THR A 696 -11.79 -7.61 -21.01
C THR A 696 -12.51 -7.14 -22.27
N ASP A 697 -13.30 -6.08 -22.16
CA ASP A 697 -13.70 -5.34 -23.35
C ASP A 697 -12.54 -4.46 -23.82
N VAL A 698 -11.89 -4.87 -24.91
CA VAL A 698 -10.75 -4.15 -25.49
C VAL A 698 -11.14 -2.79 -26.08
N TYR A 699 -12.44 -2.52 -26.27
CA TYR A 699 -12.95 -1.21 -26.71
C TYR A 699 -13.23 -0.25 -25.54
N TYR A 700 -13.35 -0.77 -24.32
CA TYR A 700 -13.42 0.05 -23.11
C TYR A 700 -12.07 0.74 -22.86
N ARG A 701 -12.10 2.00 -22.42
CA ARG A 701 -10.88 2.78 -22.15
C ARG A 701 -10.57 2.76 -20.65
N GLY A 702 -9.36 2.35 -20.30
CA GLY A 702 -8.85 2.34 -18.92
C GLY A 702 -8.62 3.75 -18.36
N PHE A 703 -7.69 3.89 -17.43
CA PHE A 703 -7.33 5.18 -16.84
C PHE A 703 -6.92 6.20 -17.92
N ASP A 704 -7.64 7.32 -17.95
CA ASP A 704 -7.36 8.48 -18.80
C ASP A 704 -8.25 9.64 -18.33
N SER A 705 -7.69 10.60 -17.59
CA SER A 705 -8.42 11.78 -17.10
C SER A 705 -8.84 12.74 -18.22
N ALA A 706 -8.34 12.58 -19.45
CA ALA A 706 -8.79 13.38 -20.59
C ALA A 706 -10.07 12.82 -21.25
N TYR A 707 -10.45 11.59 -20.93
CA TYR A 707 -11.60 10.89 -21.51
C TYR A 707 -12.78 10.84 -20.54
N PRO A 708 -13.97 11.37 -20.92
CA PRO A 708 -15.16 11.35 -20.08
C PRO A 708 -15.64 9.94 -19.71
N ASP A 709 -16.04 9.76 -18.46
CA ASP A 709 -16.69 8.56 -17.95
C ASP A 709 -18.07 8.33 -18.57
N PHE A 710 -18.76 9.38 -19.04
CA PHE A 710 -19.95 9.21 -19.88
C PHE A 710 -19.68 8.27 -21.07
N TRP A 711 -18.54 8.42 -21.75
CA TRP A 711 -18.18 7.54 -22.88
C TRP A 711 -17.69 6.16 -22.45
N ARG A 712 -17.13 6.01 -21.23
CA ARG A 712 -16.91 4.68 -20.62
C ARG A 712 -18.25 3.97 -20.37
N PHE A 713 -19.23 4.67 -19.80
CA PHE A 713 -20.60 4.16 -19.64
C PHE A 713 -21.25 3.79 -20.98
N LYS A 714 -21.12 4.60 -22.04
CA LYS A 714 -21.70 4.27 -23.37
C LYS A 714 -21.14 2.97 -23.97
N GLU A 715 -19.85 2.69 -23.77
CA GLU A 715 -19.23 1.44 -24.23
C GLU A 715 -19.68 0.24 -23.38
N TRP A 716 -19.76 0.38 -22.06
CA TRP A 716 -20.35 -0.63 -21.17
C TRP A 716 -21.83 -0.92 -21.51
N GLU A 717 -22.62 0.13 -21.78
CA GLU A 717 -24.04 0.02 -22.13
C GLU A 717 -24.26 -0.74 -23.45
N ARG A 718 -23.33 -0.65 -24.40
CA ARG A 718 -23.36 -1.44 -25.65
C ARG A 718 -23.45 -2.93 -25.34
N GLU A 719 -22.60 -3.42 -24.44
CA GLU A 719 -22.54 -4.83 -24.06
C GLU A 719 -23.71 -5.21 -23.15
N PHE A 720 -24.01 -4.38 -22.14
CA PHE A 720 -25.17 -4.56 -21.27
C PHE A 720 -26.47 -4.71 -22.08
N SER A 721 -26.64 -3.90 -23.14
CA SER A 721 -27.80 -3.95 -24.03
C SER A 721 -27.79 -5.12 -25.02
N ALA A 722 -26.67 -5.84 -25.17
CA ALA A 722 -26.61 -7.13 -25.85
C ALA A 722 -26.95 -8.28 -24.88
N TYR A 723 -26.36 -8.26 -23.67
CA TYR A 723 -26.65 -9.21 -22.60
C TYR A 723 -28.11 -9.19 -22.18
N GLU A 724 -28.75 -8.01 -22.10
CA GLU A 724 -30.19 -7.88 -21.84
C GLU A 724 -31.05 -8.56 -22.90
N LYS A 725 -30.76 -8.36 -24.20
CA LYS A 725 -31.51 -9.02 -25.28
C LYS A 725 -31.40 -10.54 -25.19
N GLN A 726 -30.23 -11.05 -24.80
CA GLN A 726 -29.94 -12.48 -24.65
C GLN A 726 -30.42 -13.07 -23.31
N GLY A 727 -30.61 -12.25 -22.28
CA GLY A 727 -30.86 -12.71 -20.91
C GLY A 727 -29.61 -13.29 -20.22
N GLN A 728 -28.41 -12.82 -20.59
CA GLN A 728 -27.12 -13.43 -20.20
C GLN A 728 -26.13 -12.38 -19.66
N LEU A 729 -26.50 -11.63 -18.62
CA LEU A 729 -25.56 -10.74 -17.93
C LEU A 729 -24.46 -11.58 -17.22
N PRO A 730 -23.19 -11.16 -17.23
CA PRO A 730 -22.15 -11.80 -16.42
C PRO A 730 -22.51 -11.75 -14.92
N GLN A 731 -22.18 -12.79 -14.17
CA GLN A 731 -22.44 -12.84 -12.73
C GLN A 731 -21.55 -11.90 -11.93
N LEU A 732 -20.33 -11.62 -12.42
CA LEU A 732 -19.44 -10.58 -11.91
C LEU A 732 -19.00 -9.66 -13.05
N SER A 733 -19.37 -8.38 -12.98
CA SER A 733 -18.84 -7.34 -13.88
C SER A 733 -17.91 -6.41 -13.10
N LEU A 734 -16.69 -6.22 -13.58
CA LEU A 734 -15.70 -5.31 -13.00
C LEU A 734 -15.68 -4.01 -13.82
N VAL A 735 -15.87 -2.84 -13.20
CA VAL A 735 -15.99 -1.55 -13.92
C VAL A 735 -15.13 -0.46 -13.25
N ARG A 736 -14.17 0.13 -13.97
CA ARG A 736 -13.37 1.26 -13.47
C ARG A 736 -13.93 2.58 -14.02
N LEU A 737 -14.36 3.49 -13.15
CA LEU A 737 -14.78 4.86 -13.50
C LEU A 737 -13.79 5.87 -12.89
N PRO A 738 -12.67 6.18 -13.57
CA PRO A 738 -11.57 6.94 -12.98
C PRO A 738 -11.62 8.45 -13.28
N GLY A 739 -12.71 8.96 -13.86
CA GLY A 739 -12.81 10.37 -14.24
C GLY A 739 -12.68 11.34 -13.06
N ASP A 740 -13.10 10.92 -11.86
CA ASP A 740 -13.03 11.75 -10.66
C ASP A 740 -11.68 11.74 -9.93
N HIS A 741 -10.67 10.96 -10.36
CA HIS A 741 -9.25 11.25 -10.06
C HIS A 741 -8.90 12.69 -10.46
N THR A 742 -9.53 13.19 -11.54
CA THR A 742 -9.31 14.48 -12.19
C THR A 742 -7.89 14.68 -12.76
N GLY A 743 -7.76 15.61 -13.72
CA GLY A 743 -6.48 15.94 -14.34
C GLY A 743 -6.59 16.25 -15.84
N SER A 744 -5.47 16.30 -16.55
CA SER A 744 -5.42 16.45 -18.02
C SER A 744 -6.24 17.61 -18.61
N PHE A 745 -6.50 18.68 -17.85
CA PHE A 745 -7.48 19.74 -18.18
C PHE A 745 -7.28 20.41 -19.56
N LYS A 746 -6.04 20.44 -20.08
CA LYS A 746 -5.69 21.00 -21.40
C LYS A 746 -5.89 20.01 -22.55
N GLU A 747 -5.98 18.72 -22.26
CA GLU A 747 -6.16 17.63 -23.21
C GLU A 747 -7.60 17.05 -23.18
N ALA A 748 -8.34 17.31 -22.09
CA ALA A 748 -9.68 16.80 -21.84
C ALA A 748 -10.70 17.10 -22.95
N MET A 749 -11.52 16.09 -23.26
CA MET A 749 -12.52 16.09 -24.32
C MET A 749 -13.85 16.72 -23.88
N ASP A 750 -14.66 17.08 -24.87
CA ASP A 750 -16.08 17.46 -24.74
C ASP A 750 -16.41 18.62 -23.78
N GLY A 751 -15.41 19.36 -23.33
CA GLY A 751 -15.54 20.43 -22.34
C GLY A 751 -15.56 19.93 -20.90
N ILE A 752 -15.16 18.68 -20.64
CA ILE A 752 -15.02 18.08 -19.30
C ILE A 752 -13.63 18.42 -18.74
N ASP A 753 -13.38 19.73 -18.65
CA ASP A 753 -12.05 20.35 -18.60
C ASP A 753 -11.74 21.11 -17.30
N THR A 754 -12.52 20.84 -16.25
CA THR A 754 -12.32 21.33 -14.88
C THR A 754 -12.65 20.22 -13.86
N PRO A 755 -12.20 20.31 -12.60
CA PRO A 755 -12.49 19.27 -11.60
C PRO A 755 -13.98 19.11 -11.33
N GLU A 756 -14.74 20.22 -11.25
CA GLU A 756 -16.20 20.16 -11.05
C GLU A 756 -16.89 19.38 -12.15
N ARG A 757 -16.40 19.50 -13.39
CA ARG A 757 -16.95 18.81 -14.55
C ARG A 757 -16.54 17.34 -14.61
N GLN A 758 -15.30 17.02 -14.26
CA GLN A 758 -14.80 15.64 -14.23
C GLN A 758 -15.49 14.81 -13.15
N VAL A 759 -15.61 15.35 -11.93
CA VAL A 759 -16.34 14.67 -10.84
C VAL A 759 -17.85 14.59 -11.13
N ALA A 760 -18.43 15.60 -11.78
CA ALA A 760 -19.83 15.55 -12.22
C ALA A 760 -20.11 14.58 -13.37
N ASP A 761 -19.17 14.40 -14.30
CA ASP A 761 -19.26 13.44 -15.40
C ASP A 761 -19.13 12.00 -14.88
N ASN A 762 -18.20 11.74 -13.95
CA ASN A 762 -18.09 10.49 -13.20
C ASN A 762 -19.37 10.16 -12.42
N ASP A 763 -19.89 11.12 -11.63
CA ASP A 763 -21.14 10.97 -10.88
C ASP A 763 -22.34 10.67 -11.80
N TYR A 764 -22.41 11.32 -12.97
CA TYR A 764 -23.49 11.08 -13.92
C TYR A 764 -23.33 9.75 -14.68
N ALA A 765 -22.10 9.34 -15.02
CA ALA A 765 -21.82 8.03 -15.60
C ALA A 765 -22.17 6.87 -14.65
N LEU A 766 -21.84 7.03 -13.36
CA LEU A 766 -22.28 6.11 -12.31
C LEU A 766 -23.82 6.12 -12.18
N GLY A 767 -24.44 7.30 -12.13
CA GLY A 767 -25.90 7.44 -12.07
C GLY A 767 -26.61 6.77 -13.26
N LEU A 768 -26.07 6.92 -14.47
CA LEU A 768 -26.55 6.26 -15.69
C LEU A 768 -26.39 4.74 -15.64
N LEU A 769 -25.30 4.23 -15.04
CA LEU A 769 -25.14 2.79 -14.78
C LEU A 769 -26.23 2.28 -13.83
N LEU A 770 -26.48 3.00 -12.72
CA LEU A 770 -27.56 2.67 -11.78
C LEU A 770 -28.94 2.67 -12.45
N GLU A 771 -29.28 3.72 -13.22
CA GLU A 771 -30.53 3.82 -13.99
C GLU A 771 -30.66 2.68 -15.01
N ARG A 772 -29.59 2.39 -15.75
CA ARG A 772 -29.61 1.41 -16.84
C ARG A 772 -29.88 -0.01 -16.35
N VAL A 773 -29.42 -0.35 -15.14
CA VAL A 773 -29.72 -1.61 -14.46
C VAL A 773 -31.11 -1.58 -13.83
N ALA A 774 -31.50 -0.48 -13.16
CA ALA A 774 -32.81 -0.32 -12.52
C ALA A 774 -33.98 -0.49 -13.52
N HIS A 775 -33.79 -0.03 -14.75
CA HIS A 775 -34.77 -0.12 -15.83
C HIS A 775 -34.52 -1.32 -16.78
N SER A 776 -33.75 -2.32 -16.34
CA SER A 776 -33.48 -3.57 -17.07
C SER A 776 -34.26 -4.77 -16.53
N ARG A 777 -34.30 -5.86 -17.31
CA ARG A 777 -34.81 -7.16 -16.83
C ARG A 777 -34.03 -7.76 -15.65
N PHE A 778 -32.80 -7.29 -15.40
CA PHE A 778 -31.91 -7.76 -14.33
C PHE A 778 -32.03 -6.93 -13.05
N ALA A 779 -32.92 -5.93 -12.99
CA ALA A 779 -33.12 -5.13 -11.79
C ALA A 779 -33.45 -6.00 -10.55
N LYS A 780 -34.24 -7.06 -10.72
CA LYS A 780 -34.66 -7.96 -9.64
C LYS A 780 -33.53 -8.79 -9.00
N ASP A 781 -32.39 -8.96 -9.67
CA ASP A 781 -31.34 -9.93 -9.31
C ASP A 781 -29.91 -9.39 -9.51
N THR A 782 -29.73 -8.08 -9.68
CA THR A 782 -28.41 -7.41 -9.78
C THR A 782 -28.16 -6.47 -8.62
N LEU A 783 -27.08 -6.70 -7.87
CA LEU A 783 -26.52 -5.74 -6.92
C LEU A 783 -25.34 -4.98 -7.52
N ILE A 784 -25.20 -3.72 -7.13
CA ILE A 784 -24.13 -2.82 -7.56
C ILE A 784 -23.38 -2.36 -6.31
N PHE A 785 -22.07 -2.56 -6.28
CA PHE A 785 -21.17 -2.15 -5.19
C PHE A 785 -20.18 -1.13 -5.74
N VAL A 786 -19.99 -0.02 -5.03
CA VAL A 786 -19.11 1.10 -5.42
C VAL A 786 -18.23 1.47 -4.24
N LEU A 787 -16.94 1.69 -4.51
CA LEU A 787 -15.98 2.33 -3.61
C LEU A 787 -14.91 3.06 -4.41
N GLU A 788 -14.22 3.99 -3.76
CA GLU A 788 -12.91 4.46 -4.18
C GLU A 788 -11.85 3.38 -3.86
N ASP A 789 -10.79 3.27 -4.67
CA ASP A 789 -9.65 2.40 -4.35
C ASP A 789 -8.95 2.81 -3.04
N ASP A 790 -8.85 4.12 -2.79
CA ASP A 790 -8.43 4.76 -1.55
C ASP A 790 -9.09 6.14 -1.31
N ALA A 791 -8.63 6.87 -0.27
CA ALA A 791 -9.12 8.21 0.11
C ALA A 791 -8.05 9.32 -0.03
N GLN A 792 -6.98 9.05 -0.79
CA GLN A 792 -5.69 9.75 -0.80
C GLN A 792 -5.79 11.28 -0.85
N ASP A 793 -6.73 11.84 -1.63
CA ASP A 793 -6.74 13.27 -1.92
C ASP A 793 -7.64 14.10 -1.03
N GLY A 794 -8.36 13.48 -0.09
CA GLY A 794 -9.35 14.18 0.70
C GLY A 794 -8.96 14.49 2.14
N PRO A 795 -9.26 15.69 2.67
CA PRO A 795 -9.41 15.88 4.11
C PRO A 795 -10.60 15.07 4.63
N ASP A 796 -10.44 14.51 5.83
CA ASP A 796 -11.49 13.81 6.58
C ASP A 796 -11.32 14.02 8.09
N HIS A 797 -12.44 14.15 8.81
CA HIS A 797 -12.46 14.46 10.24
C HIS A 797 -12.48 13.24 11.17
N VAL A 798 -12.55 12.02 10.64
CA VAL A 798 -12.53 10.77 11.40
C VAL A 798 -11.21 10.02 11.21
N ASP A 799 -10.85 9.70 9.97
CA ASP A 799 -9.57 9.06 9.63
C ASP A 799 -9.22 9.28 8.16
N ALA A 800 -7.94 9.41 7.84
CA ALA A 800 -7.46 9.57 6.46
C ALA A 800 -7.79 8.39 5.53
N HIS A 801 -8.22 7.23 6.05
CA HIS A 801 -8.75 6.10 5.27
C HIS A 801 -10.26 6.17 5.02
N ARG A 802 -11.00 7.18 5.53
CA ARG A 802 -12.46 7.18 5.43
C ARG A 802 -12.91 7.71 4.06
N SER A 803 -13.67 6.88 3.34
CA SER A 803 -14.07 7.10 1.95
C SER A 803 -15.56 6.87 1.77
N ILE A 804 -16.08 7.12 0.57
CA ILE A 804 -17.44 6.72 0.22
C ILE A 804 -17.50 5.22 -0.11
N ALA A 805 -18.65 4.63 0.22
CA ALA A 805 -19.05 3.33 -0.30
C ALA A 805 -20.56 3.35 -0.55
N LEU A 806 -20.99 2.76 -1.66
CA LEU A 806 -22.40 2.63 -2.01
C LEU A 806 -22.71 1.17 -2.33
N VAL A 807 -23.92 0.75 -1.93
CA VAL A 807 -24.54 -0.48 -2.41
C VAL A 807 -25.93 -0.10 -2.91
N VAL A 808 -26.27 -0.51 -4.13
CA VAL A 808 -27.53 -0.16 -4.80
C VAL A 808 -28.09 -1.39 -5.50
N GLY A 809 -29.40 -1.59 -5.43
CA GLY A 809 -30.07 -2.71 -6.08
C GLY A 809 -31.30 -3.20 -5.30
N PRO A 810 -31.78 -4.42 -5.59
CA PRO A 810 -32.84 -5.06 -4.83
C PRO A 810 -32.31 -5.48 -3.46
N TYR A 811 -33.19 -5.60 -2.47
CA TYR A 811 -32.88 -6.01 -1.11
C TYR A 811 -31.93 -5.10 -0.31
N VAL A 812 -31.55 -3.93 -0.85
CA VAL A 812 -30.79 -2.91 -0.13
C VAL A 812 -31.76 -2.07 0.70
N ALA A 813 -31.44 -1.85 1.98
CA ALA A 813 -32.28 -1.11 2.92
C ALA A 813 -32.47 0.37 2.49
N ARG A 814 -33.58 0.98 2.93
CA ARG A 814 -34.02 2.32 2.49
C ARG A 814 -33.80 3.40 3.54
N GLY A 815 -33.19 4.50 3.12
CA GLY A 815 -32.98 5.69 3.94
C GLY A 815 -32.22 5.45 5.24
N ARG A 816 -31.37 4.41 5.31
CA ARG A 816 -30.66 3.97 6.51
C ARG A 816 -29.27 4.61 6.61
N VAL A 817 -28.81 4.88 7.82
CA VAL A 817 -27.39 5.16 8.11
C VAL A 817 -26.79 3.93 8.80
N VAL A 818 -25.58 3.55 8.42
CA VAL A 818 -24.85 2.39 8.98
C VAL A 818 -23.43 2.82 9.32
N SER A 819 -23.21 3.09 10.62
CA SER A 819 -21.94 3.57 11.19
C SER A 819 -21.01 2.46 11.71
N ALA A 820 -21.36 1.20 11.43
CA ALA A 820 -20.47 0.08 11.68
C ALA A 820 -19.19 0.23 10.82
N PRO A 821 -18.00 -0.06 11.36
CA PRO A 821 -16.71 0.16 10.69
C PRO A 821 -16.44 -0.91 9.63
N TYR A 822 -17.23 -0.90 8.56
CA TYR A 822 -17.02 -1.72 7.37
C TYR A 822 -15.87 -1.15 6.51
N ASN A 823 -15.28 -2.01 5.70
CA ASN A 823 -14.11 -1.66 4.90
C ASN A 823 -14.04 -2.43 3.56
N THR A 824 -12.98 -2.20 2.78
CA THR A 824 -12.70 -2.92 1.53
C THR A 824 -12.85 -4.44 1.67
N LEU A 825 -12.33 -5.04 2.76
CA LEU A 825 -12.43 -6.48 3.01
C LEU A 825 -13.87 -6.93 3.33
N SER A 826 -14.65 -6.12 4.05
CA SER A 826 -16.08 -6.35 4.30
C SER A 826 -16.89 -6.32 3.02
N MET A 827 -16.60 -5.37 2.11
CA MET A 827 -17.27 -5.31 0.81
C MET A 827 -16.93 -6.54 -0.05
N LEU A 828 -15.65 -6.88 -0.18
CA LEU A 828 -15.19 -8.09 -0.86
C LEU A 828 -15.84 -9.35 -0.29
N ARG A 829 -15.87 -9.50 1.03
CA ARG A 829 -16.52 -10.63 1.69
C ARG A 829 -18.00 -10.71 1.35
N THR A 830 -18.70 -9.58 1.38
CA THR A 830 -20.12 -9.49 1.03
C THR A 830 -20.38 -9.98 -0.40
N MET A 831 -19.60 -9.52 -1.38
CA MET A 831 -19.72 -9.98 -2.76
C MET A 831 -19.42 -11.48 -2.91
N THR A 832 -18.38 -11.99 -2.24
CA THR A 832 -18.07 -13.44 -2.30
C THR A 832 -19.17 -14.29 -1.67
N GLU A 833 -19.75 -13.89 -0.53
CA GLU A 833 -20.88 -14.60 0.07
C GLU A 833 -22.10 -14.62 -0.87
N ILE A 834 -22.44 -13.48 -1.48
CA ILE A 834 -23.60 -13.37 -2.38
C ILE A 834 -23.41 -14.23 -3.63
N LEU A 835 -22.26 -14.16 -4.29
CA LEU A 835 -21.96 -14.97 -5.48
C LEU A 835 -21.67 -16.45 -5.17
N GLY A 836 -21.66 -16.85 -3.88
CA GLY A 836 -21.32 -18.21 -3.45
C GLY A 836 -19.84 -18.59 -3.61
N ILE A 837 -18.97 -17.60 -3.85
CA ILE A 837 -17.53 -17.78 -4.06
C ILE A 837 -16.84 -17.96 -2.70
N SER A 838 -15.90 -18.89 -2.59
CA SER A 838 -15.04 -18.99 -1.39
C SER A 838 -14.13 -17.75 -1.25
N PRO A 839 -13.89 -17.23 -0.03
CA PRO A 839 -12.99 -16.09 0.18
C PRO A 839 -11.62 -16.27 -0.48
N MET A 840 -11.06 -15.16 -0.97
CA MET A 840 -9.79 -15.16 -1.72
C MET A 840 -8.58 -15.56 -0.85
N ASN A 841 -8.63 -15.16 0.42
CA ASN A 841 -7.55 -15.27 1.40
C ASN A 841 -8.14 -15.26 2.84
N GLY A 842 -7.27 -15.39 3.86
CA GLY A 842 -7.66 -15.39 5.27
C GLY A 842 -8.17 -14.05 5.82
N LEU A 843 -7.79 -12.92 5.21
CA LEU A 843 -8.23 -11.57 5.59
C LEU A 843 -9.70 -11.33 5.17
N VAL A 844 -10.07 -11.71 3.95
CA VAL A 844 -11.47 -11.64 3.47
C VAL A 844 -12.35 -12.67 4.20
N ALA A 845 -11.78 -13.83 4.55
CA ALA A 845 -12.47 -14.82 5.39
C ALA A 845 -12.66 -14.37 6.86
N ALA A 846 -11.79 -13.49 7.36
CA ALA A 846 -11.90 -12.87 8.68
C ALA A 846 -12.87 -11.68 8.74
N ALA A 847 -13.08 -10.97 7.62
CA ALA A 847 -13.87 -9.75 7.57
C ALA A 847 -15.38 -9.99 7.79
N ARG A 848 -16.06 -9.05 8.45
CA ARG A 848 -17.51 -9.08 8.62
C ARG A 848 -18.21 -8.66 7.31
N PRO A 849 -19.11 -9.47 6.73
CA PRO A 849 -19.96 -9.02 5.61
C PRO A 849 -20.91 -7.90 6.04
N MET A 850 -21.27 -7.02 5.11
CA MET A 850 -22.05 -5.80 5.32
C MET A 850 -23.55 -6.07 5.43
N VAL A 851 -23.94 -7.07 6.22
CA VAL A 851 -25.31 -7.60 6.33
C VAL A 851 -26.36 -6.58 6.76
N GLU A 852 -25.97 -5.52 7.47
CA GLU A 852 -26.84 -4.40 7.87
C GLU A 852 -27.29 -3.51 6.71
N VAL A 853 -26.62 -3.59 5.56
CA VAL A 853 -26.98 -2.85 4.34
C VAL A 853 -28.28 -3.40 3.74
N PHE A 854 -28.70 -4.61 4.10
CA PHE A 854 -29.79 -5.32 3.42
C PHE A 854 -31.09 -5.41 4.24
N ASP A 855 -32.21 -5.32 3.53
CA ASP A 855 -33.54 -5.70 3.96
C ASP A 855 -34.13 -6.64 2.89
N THR A 856 -34.33 -7.91 3.25
CA THR A 856 -34.83 -8.94 2.31
C THR A 856 -36.24 -8.69 1.80
N GLN A 857 -37.00 -7.78 2.44
CA GLN A 857 -38.35 -7.39 1.98
C GLN A 857 -38.31 -6.32 0.89
N GLN A 858 -37.19 -5.61 0.72
CA GLN A 858 -37.03 -4.51 -0.24
C GLN A 858 -36.81 -4.99 -1.68
N THR A 859 -37.73 -5.81 -2.18
CA THR A 859 -37.71 -6.43 -3.52
C THR A 859 -37.68 -5.42 -4.68
N GLN A 860 -38.24 -4.23 -4.50
CA GLN A 860 -38.36 -3.20 -5.54
C GLN A 860 -37.37 -2.06 -5.34
N TRP A 861 -36.81 -1.58 -6.45
CA TRP A 861 -35.97 -0.39 -6.51
C TRP A 861 -36.09 0.31 -7.86
N ASN A 862 -35.69 1.57 -7.89
CA ASN A 862 -35.57 2.41 -9.06
C ASN A 862 -34.38 3.36 -8.88
N PHE A 863 -33.82 3.83 -9.98
CA PHE A 863 -32.87 4.94 -9.97
C PHE A 863 -33.05 5.73 -11.26
N ASP A 864 -33.18 7.05 -11.14
CA ASP A 864 -33.22 7.98 -12.27
C ASP A 864 -31.94 8.84 -12.18
N ALA A 865 -31.19 8.95 -13.27
CA ALA A 865 -29.94 9.68 -13.34
C ALA A 865 -30.17 11.16 -13.66
N CYS A 866 -29.59 12.06 -12.88
CA CYS A 866 -29.65 13.51 -13.15
C CYS A 866 -28.25 14.07 -13.39
N PRO A 867 -27.98 14.76 -14.52
CA PRO A 867 -26.70 15.44 -14.73
C PRO A 867 -26.55 16.64 -13.80
N SER A 868 -25.32 16.93 -13.38
CA SER A 868 -24.98 18.17 -12.68
C SER A 868 -25.14 19.41 -13.59
N PRO A 869 -25.49 20.58 -13.05
CA PRO A 869 -25.40 21.87 -13.75
C PRO A 869 -24.08 22.16 -14.45
N TYR A 870 -22.95 21.64 -13.93
CA TYR A 870 -21.62 21.90 -14.49
C TYR A 870 -21.40 21.24 -15.86
N ILE A 871 -22.06 20.11 -16.13
CA ILE A 871 -21.96 19.37 -17.40
C ILE A 871 -23.08 19.71 -18.41
N LEU A 872 -24.17 20.36 -17.97
CA LEU A 872 -25.24 20.84 -18.87
C LEU A 872 -24.78 21.90 -19.90
N GLY A 873 -23.63 22.56 -19.66
CA GLY A 873 -23.00 23.53 -20.58
C GLY A 873 -21.83 22.97 -21.40
N THR A 874 -21.74 21.65 -21.56
CA THR A 874 -20.64 20.94 -22.23
C THR A 874 -21.13 20.20 -23.48
N ALA A 875 -20.23 19.72 -24.34
CA ALA A 875 -20.62 19.01 -25.56
C ALA A 875 -21.34 17.68 -25.27
N LEU A 876 -21.12 17.07 -24.10
CA LEU A 876 -21.86 15.88 -23.69
C LEU A 876 -23.37 16.12 -23.58
N ALA A 877 -23.81 17.35 -23.30
CA ALA A 877 -25.23 17.67 -23.12
C ALA A 877 -26.07 17.46 -24.39
N GLU A 878 -25.45 17.43 -25.57
CA GLU A 878 -26.10 17.07 -26.84
C GLU A 878 -26.49 15.58 -26.92
N HIS A 879 -25.85 14.73 -26.10
CA HIS A 879 -26.09 13.28 -26.05
C HIS A 879 -26.97 12.84 -24.87
N PHE A 880 -27.40 13.76 -24.00
CA PHE A 880 -28.22 13.43 -22.83
C PHE A 880 -29.68 13.11 -23.24
N PRO A 881 -30.32 12.09 -22.64
CA PRO A 881 -31.70 11.72 -22.95
C PRO A 881 -32.69 12.81 -22.54
N ALA A 882 -33.89 12.81 -23.13
CA ALA A 882 -34.91 13.82 -22.82
C ALA A 882 -35.34 13.83 -21.34
N SER A 883 -35.23 12.69 -20.63
CA SER A 883 -35.43 12.55 -19.18
C SER A 883 -34.47 13.39 -18.33
N ALA A 884 -33.24 13.64 -18.81
CA ALA A 884 -32.30 14.53 -18.13
C ALA A 884 -32.86 15.96 -17.98
N LYS A 885 -33.84 16.36 -18.81
CA LYS A 885 -34.52 17.66 -18.75
C LYS A 885 -35.61 17.73 -17.68
N THR A 886 -36.16 16.61 -17.22
CA THR A 886 -37.11 16.58 -16.09
C THR A 886 -36.41 16.58 -14.74
N CYS A 887 -35.17 16.08 -14.68
CA CYS A 887 -34.23 16.37 -13.59
C CYS A 887 -33.87 17.87 -13.52
N ALA A 888 -33.66 18.50 -14.68
CA ALA A 888 -33.10 19.84 -14.80
C ALA A 888 -34.15 20.95 -14.60
N THR A 889 -34.60 21.15 -13.35
CA THR A 889 -35.05 22.47 -12.87
C THR A 889 -33.89 23.47 -12.74
N GLN A 890 -32.67 23.04 -13.08
CA GLN A 890 -31.41 23.73 -12.82
C GLN A 890 -30.83 24.24 -14.13
N THR A 891 -30.51 25.53 -14.20
CA THR A 891 -29.78 26.11 -15.32
C THR A 891 -28.33 25.64 -15.35
N ALA A 892 -27.74 25.53 -16.54
CA ALA A 892 -26.32 25.22 -16.71
C ALA A 892 -25.45 26.22 -15.93
N GLN A 893 -24.43 25.71 -15.26
CA GLN A 893 -23.56 26.49 -14.39
C GLN A 893 -22.12 26.48 -14.93
N ALA A 894 -21.48 27.65 -14.92
CA ALA A 894 -20.03 27.71 -15.13
C ALA A 894 -19.29 27.12 -13.90
N PRO A 895 -18.20 26.36 -14.10
CA PRO A 895 -17.24 26.08 -13.04
C PRO A 895 -16.65 27.38 -12.47
N ARG A 896 -16.09 27.32 -11.26
CA ARG A 896 -15.52 28.48 -10.55
C ARG A 896 -14.37 29.11 -11.32
N HIS A 897 -13.59 28.29 -12.02
CA HIS A 897 -12.53 28.71 -12.92
C HIS A 897 -12.56 27.95 -14.25
N ASP A 898 -12.05 28.57 -15.31
CA ASP A 898 -12.01 27.98 -16.63
C ASP A 898 -10.82 27.04 -16.86
N ARG A 899 -10.88 26.30 -17.97
CA ARG A 899 -9.81 25.45 -18.49
C ARG A 899 -8.44 26.14 -18.59
N LEU A 900 -8.38 27.45 -18.84
CA LEU A 900 -7.11 28.18 -18.98
C LEU A 900 -6.45 28.42 -17.62
N TYR A 901 -7.24 28.66 -16.57
CA TYR A 901 -6.77 28.62 -15.18
C TYR A 901 -6.22 27.22 -14.84
N TRP A 902 -7.01 26.17 -15.05
CA TRP A 902 -6.65 24.81 -14.63
C TRP A 902 -5.40 24.28 -15.36
N ALA A 903 -5.34 24.46 -16.68
CA ALA A 903 -4.18 24.12 -17.51
C ALA A 903 -2.91 24.89 -17.13
N LYS A 904 -3.05 26.13 -16.61
CA LYS A 904 -1.93 26.95 -16.15
C LYS A 904 -1.47 26.55 -14.74
N ALA A 905 -2.39 26.22 -13.85
CA ALA A 905 -2.08 25.84 -12.48
C ALA A 905 -1.40 24.46 -12.40
N THR A 906 -1.88 23.51 -13.19
CA THR A 906 -1.32 22.14 -13.32
C THR A 906 -0.10 22.04 -14.24
N ALA A 907 0.41 23.16 -14.76
CA ALA A 907 1.53 23.16 -15.70
C ALA A 907 2.75 22.37 -15.16
N GLY A 908 3.21 21.41 -15.96
CA GLY A 908 4.33 20.52 -15.65
C GLY A 908 3.99 19.25 -14.87
N MET A 909 2.70 18.95 -14.62
CA MET A 909 2.25 17.65 -14.09
C MET A 909 2.04 16.62 -15.21
N ASP A 910 2.11 15.34 -14.84
CA ASP A 910 1.93 14.21 -15.74
C ASP A 910 0.72 13.37 -15.29
N PHE A 911 -0.34 13.38 -16.10
CA PHE A 911 -1.62 12.70 -15.85
C PHE A 911 -1.83 11.49 -16.77
N ARG A 912 -0.76 11.02 -17.44
CA ARG A 912 -0.83 9.92 -18.43
C ARG A 912 -0.79 8.53 -17.79
N THR A 913 -0.68 8.49 -16.47
CA THR A 913 -0.66 7.29 -15.63
C THR A 913 -1.11 7.74 -14.24
N GLU A 914 -1.84 6.85 -13.57
CA GLU A 914 -2.21 6.86 -12.16
C GLU A 914 -1.08 7.42 -11.27
N ASP A 915 -1.41 8.38 -10.40
CA ASP A 915 -0.50 8.96 -9.39
C ASP A 915 0.88 9.46 -9.88
N ARG A 916 1.08 9.66 -11.18
CA ARG A 916 2.39 10.00 -11.77
C ARG A 916 2.80 11.47 -11.60
N LEU A 917 2.39 12.06 -10.49
CA LEU A 917 2.43 13.49 -10.23
C LEU A 917 2.88 13.79 -8.79
N ASP A 918 3.19 15.05 -8.52
CA ASP A 918 3.40 15.52 -7.17
C ASP A 918 2.03 15.62 -6.49
N THR A 919 1.54 14.53 -5.89
CA THR A 919 0.22 14.42 -5.22
C THR A 919 0.03 15.53 -4.20
N THR A 920 1.03 15.81 -3.36
CA THR A 920 0.97 16.94 -2.42
C THR A 920 0.97 18.32 -3.12
N ARG A 921 1.18 18.39 -4.44
CA ARG A 921 0.90 19.53 -5.34
C ARG A 921 -0.26 19.29 -6.35
N TYR A 922 -0.87 18.11 -6.50
CA TYR A 922 -2.08 17.82 -7.33
C TYR A 922 -3.43 17.65 -6.57
N ASN A 923 -3.32 17.46 -5.26
CA ASN A 923 -4.29 17.78 -4.19
C ASN A 923 -4.56 19.33 -3.53
N ARG A 924 -3.46 21.43 -3.65
CA ARG A 924 -3.40 22.92 -3.47
C ARG A 924 -3.97 23.78 -4.63
N ILE A 925 -4.08 23.23 -5.85
CA ILE A 925 -4.72 23.79 -7.06
C ILE A 925 -6.26 23.70 -6.99
N LEU A 926 -6.86 22.50 -7.12
CA LEU A 926 -8.24 22.09 -6.72
C LEU A 926 -8.85 22.98 -5.63
N TRP A 927 -8.57 22.79 -4.33
CA TRP A 927 -9.13 23.63 -3.25
C TRP A 927 -9.10 25.13 -3.55
N SER A 928 -7.92 25.68 -3.93
CA SER A 928 -7.78 27.11 -4.26
C SER A 928 -8.62 27.58 -5.45
N GLY A 929 -9.02 26.65 -6.32
CA GLY A 929 -9.86 26.89 -7.49
C GLY A 929 -11.28 26.32 -7.41
N LEU A 930 -11.65 25.68 -6.30
CA LEU A 930 -12.98 25.10 -6.02
C LEU A 930 -13.68 25.84 -4.87
N MET A 931 -12.96 26.11 -3.79
CA MET A 931 -13.54 26.50 -2.50
C MET A 931 -13.47 28.01 -2.25
N ASP A 932 -14.44 28.51 -1.48
CA ASP A 932 -14.44 29.88 -0.98
C ASP A 932 -13.74 29.98 0.38
N GLY A 933 -12.50 30.45 0.33
CA GLY A 933 -11.71 30.78 1.51
C GLY A 933 -10.51 29.88 1.76
N PRO A 934 -9.80 30.12 2.88
CA PRO A 934 -8.59 29.41 3.27
C PRO A 934 -8.82 27.94 3.66
N TYR A 935 -7.73 27.16 3.66
CA TYR A 935 -7.78 25.69 3.81
C TYR A 935 -8.11 25.21 5.27
N PRO A 936 -8.82 24.07 5.46
CA PRO A 936 -9.22 23.54 6.78
C PRO A 936 -8.11 22.95 7.69
N SER A 937 -8.52 22.49 8.90
CA SER A 937 -7.66 21.95 9.96
C SER A 937 -8.42 21.37 11.17
N ALA A 938 -7.75 20.50 11.94
CA ALA A 938 -8.37 19.78 13.06
C ALA A 938 -8.28 20.53 14.41
N GLN A 939 -9.39 20.61 15.12
CA GLN A 939 -9.36 20.57 16.59
C GLN A 939 -9.31 19.10 17.05
N VAL A 940 -8.65 18.83 18.18
CA VAL A 940 -8.55 17.46 18.73
C VAL A 940 -9.85 17.15 19.49
N ALA A 941 -10.72 16.33 18.89
CA ALA A 941 -11.90 15.81 19.55
C ALA A 941 -11.53 14.67 20.52
N THR A 942 -11.26 15.00 21.79
CA THR A 942 -11.18 13.99 22.86
C THR A 942 -12.59 13.49 23.20
N ALA A 943 -13.11 12.58 22.38
CA ALA A 943 -14.39 11.93 22.60
C ALA A 943 -14.31 11.03 23.85
N SER A 944 -14.72 11.56 25.00
CA SER A 944 -14.96 10.74 26.19
C SER A 944 -16.16 9.84 25.94
N MET A 945 -15.92 8.53 25.87
CA MET A 945 -17.01 7.57 26.07
C MET A 945 -17.56 7.81 27.48
N ARG A 946 -18.80 8.29 27.58
CA ARG A 946 -19.55 8.26 28.83
C ARG A 946 -20.20 6.89 28.94
N GLU A 947 -20.01 6.27 30.11
CA GLU A 947 -20.81 5.14 30.55
C GLU A 947 -22.19 5.69 30.97
N ASP A 948 -23.26 5.09 30.45
CA ASP A 948 -24.60 4.96 31.02
C ASP A 948 -25.32 3.81 30.28
#